data_AF-A0A6L9ZLW0-F1
#
_entry.id   AF-A0A6L9ZLW0-F1
#
_cell.length_a   1.000
_cell.length_b   1.000
_cell.length_c   1.000
_cell.angle_alpha   90.00
_cell.angle_beta   90.00
_cell.angle_gamma   90.00
#
_symmetry.space_group_name_H-M   'P 1'
#
loop_
_entity.id
_entity.type
_entity.pdbx_description
1 polymer ?
#
loop_
_entity_poly.entity_id
_entity_poly.type
_entity_poly.pdbx_seq_one_letter_code
_entity_poly.pdbx_strand_id
1 'polypeptide(L)'
;MEPIQLQILHAADQEAGIPAIEDAVNFSAVMNALEDDFTNTLKLSSGDIYIAGPFFNASDGIYGEPGIGDILINNALGFQAVAVGNHELDLGTGAFANLIPANSEITGPGIDEGGYLGTQFPYLSTNIDFSLEFDDDEDTIDLADFIVEDGGAPQPNTISGSVVIEVGGEEIGIVGATTPALPAISSTGDLVVSPSDSDDIAALAEIIQETVDELTATGINKVILLTHMQQISIEEELAELLTDVDVIMAGGSNTLLAREDDPLRDGDTRGGSYPLEFTSASDEPVLVINTDGNYKYVGRLIADFDENGIITSFDEDLSGVYATDDEGVDRVYEEDVDPEDVADPTIVAVTNAINENISDRDGNIFGSTDVFLNGTRGDVRTQETNLGNLTADANLFIAQEYDPDVVVSIKNGGGIRDNIGQSFIPPGGTSDDLLQLPPAGNSFAGKEEGQISQLDIENSLRFNNDLSLLTVTAEELKQIIEHGVAATTDDSTPGQFPQVGGLAFSFDATQQAIEFDDTGVVTDGERVRSLAIVDENGAIADVVVSDGEIVGDADREIRLVTLGFIAGGGDSYPFPLLGEDRVDLADESLPSGATNNANFTNNATEQDALAEYLSVNFPENGNPSFSNADTPPEQDERIQNLSVRQDTVLVIRGGDDDDTLVGSDIDDTIIGAEGNDFLYGRDGDDILEGRPGFDRLFGGSGNDTLNGGQGRDRLNSGPGDDVMTGGASIDRFIFNTNQAYDQDDFGEDRITDFDIEQDIILINRTTFTAIDSGDSFEDIFATVTSDNDAATEDAVIVYNTDNGNLFYNQNGSDAGLGNGGLFVTLDNAPVVDADNFSFVG
;
A
#
# COMPACT_ATOMS: atom_id res chain seq x y z
N MET A 1 13.73 52.31 23.40
CA MET A 1 13.70 51.23 24.40
C MET A 1 15.16 50.85 24.69
N GLU A 2 15.48 50.17 25.78
CA GLU A 2 16.86 49.70 25.98
C GLU A 2 17.09 48.46 25.08
N PRO A 3 18.30 48.23 24.57
CA PRO A 3 18.60 47.00 23.82
C PRO A 3 18.18 45.76 24.62
N ILE A 4 17.48 44.83 23.97
CA ILE A 4 17.02 43.58 24.58
C ILE A 4 17.80 42.41 24.00
N GLN A 5 18.25 41.53 24.88
CA GLN A 5 18.76 40.22 24.51
C GLN A 5 17.61 39.21 24.73
N LEU A 6 17.31 38.44 23.69
CA LEU A 6 16.20 37.50 23.63
C LEU A 6 16.74 36.09 23.42
N GLN A 7 16.32 35.15 24.28
CA GLN A 7 16.53 33.73 24.06
C GLN A 7 15.28 33.14 23.40
N ILE A 8 15.47 32.37 22.35
CA ILE A 8 14.42 31.58 21.69
C ILE A 8 14.84 30.12 21.82
N LEU A 9 14.10 29.36 22.64
CA LEU A 9 14.15 27.91 22.68
C LEU A 9 13.08 27.38 21.74
N HIS A 10 13.46 26.47 20.86
CA HIS A 10 12.60 26.09 19.76
C HIS A 10 12.79 24.66 19.32
N ALA A 11 11.77 24.11 18.67
CA ALA A 11 11.83 22.81 18.02
C ALA A 11 10.89 22.73 16.83
N ALA A 12 11.29 21.95 15.84
CA ALA A 12 10.47 21.59 14.69
C ALA A 12 10.09 20.11 14.75
N ASP A 13 9.01 19.75 14.06
CA ASP A 13 8.74 18.39 13.61
C ASP A 13 8.74 17.35 14.74
N GLN A 14 8.02 17.61 15.84
CA GLN A 14 8.08 16.73 17.01
C GLN A 14 7.57 15.31 16.71
N GLU A 15 6.57 15.14 15.85
CA GLU A 15 6.17 13.90 15.16
C GLU A 15 6.43 12.63 16.00
N ALA A 16 5.82 12.57 17.20
CA ALA A 16 6.24 11.62 18.22
C ALA A 16 6.23 10.17 17.70
N GLY A 17 7.43 9.60 17.52
CA GLY A 17 7.61 8.20 17.17
C GLY A 17 7.77 7.35 18.43
N ILE A 18 8.06 6.06 18.27
CA ILE A 18 8.48 5.21 19.40
C ILE A 18 9.68 5.80 20.18
N PRO A 19 10.72 6.38 19.53
CA PRO A 19 11.83 7.01 20.25
C PRO A 19 11.41 8.16 21.18
N ALA A 20 10.29 8.84 20.91
CA ALA A 20 9.79 9.94 21.74
C ALA A 20 9.46 9.53 23.18
N ILE A 21 9.32 8.23 23.47
CA ILE A 21 9.18 7.71 24.84
C ILE A 21 10.36 8.18 25.72
N GLU A 22 11.58 8.13 25.18
CA GLU A 22 12.80 8.58 25.86
C GLU A 22 13.12 10.02 25.48
N ASP A 23 13.07 10.34 24.18
CA ASP A 23 13.52 11.62 23.66
C ASP A 23 12.70 12.81 24.19
N ALA A 24 11.40 12.66 24.44
CA ALA A 24 10.59 13.75 25.00
C ALA A 24 10.95 14.05 26.47
N VAL A 25 11.34 13.03 27.26
CA VAL A 25 11.80 13.20 28.65
C VAL A 25 13.12 13.96 28.64
N ASN A 26 14.07 13.52 27.83
CA ASN A 26 15.38 14.15 27.70
C ASN A 26 15.27 15.56 27.11
N PHE A 27 14.37 15.78 26.15
CA PHE A 27 14.07 17.09 25.60
C PHE A 27 13.58 18.04 26.69
N SER A 28 12.66 17.58 27.55
CA SER A 28 12.20 18.37 28.69
C SER A 28 13.33 18.71 29.66
N ALA A 29 14.20 17.74 30.00
CA ALA A 29 15.37 17.97 30.85
C ALA A 29 16.31 19.03 30.25
N VAL A 30 16.63 18.91 28.96
CA VAL A 30 17.49 19.88 28.26
C VAL A 30 16.85 21.26 28.23
N MET A 31 15.56 21.35 27.87
CA MET A 31 14.85 22.63 27.79
C MET A 31 14.76 23.32 29.15
N ASN A 32 14.50 22.56 30.24
CA ASN A 32 14.48 23.08 31.61
C ASN A 32 15.84 23.68 32.02
N ALA A 33 16.94 23.00 31.70
CA ALA A 33 18.29 23.51 32.01
C ALA A 33 18.60 24.83 31.27
N LEU A 34 18.20 24.91 29.99
CA LEU A 34 18.49 26.09 29.15
C LEU A 34 17.56 27.27 29.45
N GLU A 35 16.32 27.02 29.87
CA GLU A 35 15.36 28.08 30.24
C GLU A 35 15.87 28.91 31.43
N ASP A 36 16.51 28.26 32.41
CA ASP A 36 17.02 28.90 33.62
C ASP A 36 18.20 29.87 33.39
N ASP A 37 18.87 29.79 32.23
CA ASP A 37 20.01 30.64 31.89
C ASP A 37 19.60 32.10 31.60
N PHE A 38 18.40 32.32 31.06
CA PHE A 38 17.96 33.64 30.55
C PHE A 38 16.56 34.01 31.02
N THR A 39 16.40 35.26 31.48
CA THR A 39 15.10 35.76 31.96
C THR A 39 14.13 36.10 30.82
N ASN A 40 14.65 36.42 29.63
CA ASN A 40 13.87 36.80 28.46
C ASN A 40 13.82 35.63 27.47
N THR A 41 13.09 34.58 27.82
CA THR A 41 13.03 33.33 27.05
C THR A 41 11.66 33.18 26.38
N LEU A 42 11.68 32.90 25.08
CA LEU A 42 10.55 32.42 24.30
C LEU A 42 10.66 30.91 24.07
N LYS A 43 9.53 30.21 24.07
CA LYS A 43 9.41 28.80 23.73
C LYS A 43 8.41 28.64 22.59
N LEU A 44 8.87 28.24 21.41
CA LEU A 44 8.06 28.19 20.19
C LEU A 44 8.25 26.85 19.46
N SER A 45 7.24 26.38 18.74
CA SER A 45 7.34 25.21 17.85
C SER A 45 6.85 25.56 16.43
N SER A 46 7.48 24.96 15.42
CA SER A 46 7.10 25.10 14.02
C SER A 46 6.10 24.05 13.52
N GLY A 47 5.38 23.36 14.40
CA GLY A 47 4.28 22.46 14.02
C GLY A 47 4.70 21.00 13.88
N ASP A 48 3.78 20.17 13.39
CA ASP A 48 3.86 18.70 13.43
C ASP A 48 4.16 18.20 14.84
N ILE A 49 3.37 18.67 15.81
CA ILE A 49 3.55 18.31 17.22
C ILE A 49 3.13 16.87 17.52
N TYR A 50 2.43 16.23 16.58
CA TYR A 50 2.11 14.80 16.55
C TYR A 50 2.09 14.28 15.11
N ILE A 51 2.20 12.96 14.98
CA ILE A 51 1.97 12.23 13.73
C ILE A 51 1.16 10.97 14.03
N ALA A 52 0.23 10.60 13.15
CA ALA A 52 -0.50 9.35 13.31
C ALA A 52 0.46 8.16 13.32
N GLY A 53 0.38 7.33 14.37
CA GLY A 53 1.29 6.21 14.55
C GLY A 53 1.15 5.56 15.92
N PRO A 54 2.00 4.58 16.25
CA PRO A 54 1.93 3.85 17.53
C PRO A 54 1.88 4.75 18.77
N PHE A 55 2.69 5.82 18.81
CA PHE A 55 2.73 6.76 19.93
C PHE A 55 1.40 7.54 20.06
N PHE A 56 0.98 8.20 18.99
CA PHE A 56 -0.28 8.95 18.92
C PHE A 56 -1.49 8.07 19.23
N ASN A 57 -1.56 6.87 18.65
CA ASN A 57 -2.67 5.94 18.82
C ASN A 57 -2.72 5.32 20.22
N ALA A 58 -1.59 5.19 20.93
CA ALA A 58 -1.57 4.70 22.31
C ALA A 58 -2.41 5.58 23.25
N SER A 59 -2.55 6.87 22.94
CA SER A 59 -3.38 7.80 23.71
C SER A 59 -4.85 7.37 23.76
N ASP A 60 -5.40 6.68 22.74
CA ASP A 60 -6.78 6.20 22.79
C ASP A 60 -7.00 5.18 23.92
N GLY A 61 -6.09 4.22 24.06
CA GLY A 61 -6.15 3.22 25.13
C GLY A 61 -5.93 3.79 26.55
N ILE A 62 -5.35 4.99 26.66
CA ILE A 62 -5.01 5.64 27.93
C ILE A 62 -6.06 6.70 28.32
N TYR A 63 -6.47 7.52 27.36
CA TYR A 63 -7.27 8.73 27.54
C TYR A 63 -8.64 8.66 26.87
N GLY A 64 -8.87 7.70 25.96
CA GLY A 64 -10.11 7.55 25.18
C GLY A 64 -10.19 8.42 23.93
N GLU A 65 -9.09 9.08 23.56
CA GLU A 65 -8.91 9.84 22.33
C GLU A 65 -7.42 9.78 21.94
N PRO A 66 -7.07 9.48 20.67
CA PRO A 66 -5.68 9.50 20.22
C PRO A 66 -5.10 10.93 20.24
N GLY A 67 -3.78 11.07 20.34
CA GLY A 67 -3.09 12.38 20.35
C GLY A 67 -3.12 13.18 21.65
N ILE A 68 -3.92 12.81 22.64
CA ILE A 68 -3.97 13.53 23.94
C ILE A 68 -2.60 13.56 24.63
N GLY A 69 -1.83 12.46 24.56
CA GLY A 69 -0.49 12.39 25.12
C GLY A 69 0.46 13.43 24.51
N ASP A 70 0.43 13.59 23.19
CA ASP A 70 1.23 14.56 22.44
C ASP A 70 0.93 16.00 22.89
N ILE A 71 -0.36 16.36 23.04
CA ILE A 71 -0.74 17.69 23.53
C ILE A 71 -0.32 17.90 24.98
N LEU A 72 -0.45 16.89 25.85
CA LEU A 72 0.01 16.98 27.23
C LEU A 72 1.53 17.22 27.33
N ILE A 73 2.32 16.55 26.48
CA ILE A 73 3.77 16.75 26.42
C ILE A 73 4.09 18.18 25.99
N ASN A 74 3.52 18.64 24.88
CA ASN A 74 3.78 19.99 24.35
C ASN A 74 3.28 21.10 25.30
N ASN A 75 2.15 20.89 25.99
CA ASN A 75 1.68 21.76 27.06
C ASN A 75 2.68 21.86 28.22
N ALA A 76 3.27 20.73 28.63
CA ALA A 76 4.24 20.67 29.72
C ALA A 76 5.61 21.26 29.33
N LEU A 77 6.03 21.14 28.07
CA LEU A 77 7.19 21.87 27.52
C LEU A 77 6.97 23.40 27.57
N GLY A 78 5.71 23.83 27.56
CA GLY A 78 5.32 25.22 27.72
C GLY A 78 5.54 26.06 26.47
N PHE A 79 5.33 25.47 25.29
CA PHE A 79 5.29 26.23 24.04
C PHE A 79 4.20 27.31 24.13
N GLN A 80 4.53 28.50 23.61
CA GLN A 80 3.68 29.69 23.73
C GLN A 80 2.87 29.97 22.47
N ALA A 81 3.31 29.42 21.35
CA ALA A 81 2.64 29.40 20.05
C ALA A 81 3.24 28.27 19.21
N VAL A 82 2.43 27.67 18.36
CA VAL A 82 2.80 26.54 17.50
C VAL A 82 2.28 26.82 16.09
N ALA A 83 3.10 26.67 15.05
CA ALA A 83 2.60 26.74 13.67
C ALA A 83 1.74 25.51 13.35
N VAL A 84 0.78 25.62 12.44
CA VAL A 84 0.11 24.44 11.88
C VAL A 84 1.04 23.78 10.86
N GLY A 85 1.42 22.54 11.08
CA GLY A 85 2.10 21.67 10.13
C GLY A 85 1.12 20.78 9.36
N ASN A 86 1.64 19.85 8.57
CA ASN A 86 0.82 18.94 7.77
C ASN A 86 0.23 17.80 8.59
N HIS A 87 0.97 17.25 9.55
CA HIS A 87 0.54 16.09 10.32
C HIS A 87 -0.58 16.41 11.30
N GLU A 88 -0.80 17.69 11.64
CA GLU A 88 -2.00 18.12 12.35
C GLU A 88 -3.31 17.76 11.62
N LEU A 89 -3.28 17.62 10.29
CA LEU A 89 -4.48 17.42 9.47
C LEU A 89 -4.54 16.04 8.81
N ASP A 90 -3.61 15.13 9.10
CA ASP A 90 -3.55 13.81 8.45
C ASP A 90 -4.85 13.01 8.60
N LEU A 91 -5.41 13.04 9.80
CA LEU A 91 -6.66 12.37 10.17
C LEU A 91 -7.91 13.22 9.91
N GLY A 92 -7.75 14.38 9.26
CA GLY A 92 -8.80 15.33 8.92
C GLY A 92 -9.04 16.41 9.97
N THR A 93 -9.81 17.43 9.58
CA THR A 93 -10.13 18.62 10.39
C THR A 93 -10.81 18.28 11.72
N GLY A 94 -11.69 17.28 11.75
CA GLY A 94 -12.37 16.86 12.98
C GLY A 94 -11.43 16.25 14.03
N ALA A 95 -10.44 15.46 13.61
CA ALA A 95 -9.45 14.89 14.53
C ALA A 95 -8.57 16.01 15.12
N PHE A 96 -8.17 16.97 14.29
CA PHE A 96 -7.45 18.15 14.74
C PHE A 96 -8.29 18.97 15.75
N ALA A 97 -9.56 19.22 15.40
CA ALA A 97 -10.50 19.99 16.21
C ALA A 97 -10.76 19.35 17.59
N ASN A 98 -10.79 18.02 17.68
CA ASN A 98 -11.01 17.30 18.95
C ASN A 98 -9.88 17.52 19.97
N LEU A 99 -8.66 17.77 19.50
CA LEU A 99 -7.49 17.97 20.36
C LEU A 99 -7.41 19.39 20.94
N ILE A 100 -8.01 20.38 20.27
CA ILE A 100 -7.90 21.79 20.64
C ILE A 100 -8.59 22.12 21.97
N PRO A 101 -9.87 21.78 22.21
CA PRO A 101 -10.62 22.25 23.38
C PRO A 101 -10.36 21.45 24.65
N ALA A 102 -10.64 22.07 25.79
CA ALA A 102 -10.69 21.39 27.08
C ALA A 102 -11.84 20.36 27.14
N ASN A 103 -11.56 19.20 27.74
CA ASN A 103 -12.54 18.17 28.00
C ASN A 103 -12.41 17.61 29.43
N SER A 104 -13.36 17.96 30.30
CA SER A 104 -13.33 17.54 31.70
C SER A 104 -13.59 16.04 31.93
N GLU A 105 -14.05 15.31 30.91
CA GLU A 105 -14.33 13.87 30.99
C GLU A 105 -13.08 13.03 30.72
N ILE A 106 -12.10 13.59 29.99
CA ILE A 106 -10.82 12.93 29.73
C ILE A 106 -9.95 13.00 30.99
N THR A 107 -9.48 11.85 31.44
CA THR A 107 -8.64 11.70 32.64
C THR A 107 -7.56 10.65 32.39
N GLY A 108 -6.44 10.72 33.10
CA GLY A 108 -5.35 9.77 32.93
C GLY A 108 -4.03 10.30 33.51
N PRO A 109 -2.92 9.56 33.32
CA PRO A 109 -1.58 10.02 33.67
C PRO A 109 -1.27 11.39 33.03
N GLY A 110 -0.68 12.32 33.79
CA GLY A 110 -0.41 13.68 33.33
C GLY A 110 -1.63 14.63 33.32
N ILE A 111 -2.83 14.17 33.70
CA ILE A 111 -4.03 15.01 33.81
C ILE A 111 -4.42 15.24 35.27
N ASP A 112 -4.49 16.51 35.66
CA ASP A 112 -4.86 16.96 37.01
C ASP A 112 -6.39 16.88 37.31
N GLU A 113 -6.76 17.16 38.56
CA GLU A 113 -8.17 17.27 38.99
C GLU A 113 -8.89 18.41 38.24
N GLY A 114 -9.62 18.07 37.18
CA GLY A 114 -10.27 19.03 36.27
C GLY A 114 -10.44 18.51 34.83
N GLY A 115 -9.68 17.46 34.47
CA GLY A 115 -9.69 16.83 33.15
C GLY A 115 -8.75 17.51 32.16
N TYR A 116 -8.78 17.06 30.92
CA TYR A 116 -7.95 17.58 29.84
C TYR A 116 -8.23 19.07 29.60
N LEU A 117 -7.17 19.90 29.57
CA LEU A 117 -7.29 21.36 29.46
C LEU A 117 -7.33 21.87 28.01
N GLY A 118 -7.17 20.97 27.04
CA GLY A 118 -6.94 21.34 25.65
C GLY A 118 -5.52 21.86 25.42
N THR A 119 -5.30 22.40 24.24
CA THR A 119 -4.04 23.06 23.87
C THR A 119 -3.80 24.30 24.74
N GLN A 120 -2.64 24.41 25.40
CA GLN A 120 -2.27 25.58 26.21
C GLN A 120 -1.55 26.66 25.39
N PHE A 121 -1.53 26.50 24.07
CA PHE A 121 -0.96 27.40 23.07
C PHE A 121 -1.99 27.62 21.95
N PRO A 122 -1.90 28.74 21.22
CA PRO A 122 -2.60 28.92 19.96
C PRO A 122 -1.86 28.20 18.82
N TYR A 123 -2.62 27.64 17.89
CA TYR A 123 -2.10 27.25 16.58
C TYR A 123 -2.09 28.45 15.63
N LEU A 124 -1.02 28.59 14.86
CA LEU A 124 -0.79 29.73 13.99
C LEU A 124 -0.69 29.36 12.50
N SER A 125 -1.49 29.99 11.65
CA SER A 125 -1.29 30.00 10.20
C SER A 125 -2.07 31.15 9.56
N THR A 126 -1.37 32.03 8.84
CA THR A 126 -1.98 33.16 8.11
C THR A 126 -2.55 32.77 6.76
N ASN A 127 -2.05 31.68 6.17
CA ASN A 127 -2.35 31.30 4.79
C ASN A 127 -3.28 30.08 4.68
N ILE A 128 -3.93 29.70 5.78
CA ILE A 128 -5.04 28.74 5.81
C ILE A 128 -6.31 29.47 6.26
N ASP A 129 -7.38 29.36 5.48
CA ASP A 129 -8.70 29.83 5.86
C ASP A 129 -9.47 28.72 6.58
N PHE A 130 -9.53 28.83 7.91
CA PHE A 130 -10.27 27.93 8.79
C PHE A 130 -11.77 28.21 8.86
N SER A 131 -12.27 29.29 8.25
CA SER A 131 -13.67 29.73 8.39
C SER A 131 -14.67 29.05 7.45
N LEU A 132 -14.17 28.21 6.54
CA LEU A 132 -14.94 27.56 5.48
C LEU A 132 -15.27 26.10 5.76
N GLU A 133 -14.84 25.56 6.90
CA GLU A 133 -15.31 24.26 7.36
C GLU A 133 -16.77 24.41 7.80
N PHE A 134 -17.64 23.55 7.28
CA PHE A 134 -19.05 23.48 7.65
C PHE A 134 -19.48 22.02 7.55
N ASP A 135 -19.53 21.32 8.67
CA ASP A 135 -20.38 20.13 8.77
C ASP A 135 -21.80 20.57 9.15
N ASP A 136 -22.81 20.06 8.44
CA ASP A 136 -24.23 20.32 8.73
C ASP A 136 -24.71 19.50 9.96
N ASP A 137 -23.83 18.69 10.57
CA ASP A 137 -24.11 17.92 11.79
C ASP A 137 -23.98 18.80 13.06
N GLU A 138 -24.98 18.74 13.93
CA GLU A 138 -25.08 19.63 15.12
C GLU A 138 -24.15 19.15 16.27
N ASP A 139 -23.51 17.99 16.11
CA ASP A 139 -22.68 17.30 17.12
C ASP A 139 -21.17 17.28 16.78
N THR A 140 -20.71 17.91 15.69
CA THR A 140 -19.29 18.00 15.31
C THR A 140 -18.63 19.29 15.80
N ILE A 141 -17.39 19.18 16.29
CA ILE A 141 -16.56 20.32 16.68
C ILE A 141 -15.89 20.87 15.41
N ASP A 142 -16.12 22.15 15.11
CA ASP A 142 -15.62 22.83 13.92
C ASP A 142 -14.39 23.71 14.27
N LEU A 143 -13.38 23.73 13.40
CA LEU A 143 -12.19 24.58 13.56
C LEU A 143 -12.54 26.08 13.59
N ALA A 144 -13.62 26.48 12.91
CA ALA A 144 -14.11 27.84 12.89
C ALA A 144 -14.49 28.38 14.29
N ASP A 145 -14.87 27.50 15.22
CA ASP A 145 -15.20 27.88 16.60
C ASP A 145 -13.97 28.30 17.42
N PHE A 146 -12.76 27.95 16.98
CA PHE A 146 -11.51 28.25 17.67
C PHE A 146 -10.79 29.48 17.14
N ILE A 147 -11.26 30.08 16.04
CA ILE A 147 -10.64 31.25 15.42
C ILE A 147 -10.77 32.48 16.33
N VAL A 148 -9.64 33.16 16.59
CA VAL A 148 -9.58 34.45 17.29
C VAL A 148 -8.93 35.53 16.42
N GLU A 149 -9.09 36.79 16.83
CA GLU A 149 -8.48 37.92 16.12
C GLU A 149 -6.94 37.89 16.23
N ASP A 150 -6.30 38.17 15.09
CA ASP A 150 -4.85 38.29 14.96
C ASP A 150 -4.26 39.44 15.79
N GLY A 151 -3.00 39.28 16.19
CA GLY A 151 -2.25 40.27 16.98
C GLY A 151 -2.70 40.39 18.44
N GLY A 152 -3.52 39.43 18.92
CA GLY A 152 -3.88 39.29 20.33
C GLY A 152 -2.78 38.63 21.17
N ALA A 153 -2.92 38.65 22.49
CA ALA A 153 -2.07 37.82 23.36
C ALA A 153 -2.40 36.33 23.19
N PRO A 154 -1.44 35.39 23.27
CA PRO A 154 -1.69 33.96 23.14
C PRO A 154 -2.84 33.49 24.04
N GLN A 155 -3.79 32.74 23.46
CA GLN A 155 -4.91 32.15 24.18
C GLN A 155 -4.86 30.62 24.03
N PRO A 156 -5.03 29.85 25.11
CA PRO A 156 -5.27 28.40 25.02
C PRO A 156 -6.47 28.07 24.15
N ASN A 157 -6.46 26.92 23.48
CA ASN A 157 -7.59 26.38 22.71
C ASN A 157 -8.03 27.30 21.55
N THR A 158 -7.08 27.91 20.83
CA THR A 158 -7.40 28.86 19.74
C THR A 158 -6.54 28.68 18.49
N ILE A 159 -7.04 29.20 17.37
CA ILE A 159 -6.37 29.30 16.08
C ILE A 159 -6.33 30.79 15.68
N SER A 160 -5.22 31.26 15.13
CA SER A 160 -5.05 32.64 14.63
C SER A 160 -3.95 32.72 13.57
N GLY A 161 -3.86 33.79 12.78
CA GLY A 161 -2.69 34.05 11.94
C GLY A 161 -1.49 34.58 12.71
N SER A 162 -1.71 35.27 13.84
CA SER A 162 -0.62 35.85 14.64
C SER A 162 -0.99 36.20 16.08
N VAL A 163 0.01 36.22 16.96
CA VAL A 163 -0.12 36.64 18.37
C VAL A 163 1.02 37.55 18.80
N VAL A 164 0.86 38.20 19.95
CA VAL A 164 1.84 39.12 20.55
C VAL A 164 2.22 38.63 21.94
N ILE A 165 3.51 38.33 22.13
CA ILE A 165 4.04 37.84 23.39
C ILE A 165 4.85 38.94 24.06
N GLU A 166 4.56 39.22 25.34
CA GLU A 166 5.35 40.13 26.16
C GLU A 166 6.51 39.37 26.82
N VAL A 167 7.76 39.75 26.50
CA VAL A 167 8.98 39.18 27.10
C VAL A 167 9.91 40.29 27.54
N GLY A 168 10.34 40.27 28.80
CA GLY A 168 11.24 41.30 29.33
C GLY A 168 10.65 42.73 29.33
N GLY A 169 9.33 42.87 29.17
CA GLY A 169 8.63 44.15 29.02
C GLY A 169 8.60 44.71 27.59
N GLU A 170 8.99 43.91 26.60
CA GLU A 170 8.89 44.21 25.16
C GLU A 170 7.82 43.31 24.51
N GLU A 171 7.10 43.85 23.53
CA GLU A 171 6.11 43.10 22.74
C GLU A 171 6.78 42.51 21.49
N ILE A 172 6.59 41.21 21.26
CA ILE A 172 7.15 40.45 20.13
C ILE A 172 5.98 39.85 19.36
N GLY A 173 5.89 40.15 18.06
CA GLY A 173 4.90 39.57 17.16
C GLY A 173 5.34 38.17 16.72
N ILE A 174 4.43 37.20 16.77
CA ILE A 174 4.63 35.84 16.28
C ILE A 174 3.60 35.59 15.18
N VAL A 175 4.06 35.31 13.97
CA VAL A 175 3.22 35.05 12.79
C VAL A 175 3.38 33.58 12.41
N GLY A 176 2.29 32.89 12.05
CA GLY A 176 2.35 31.51 11.56
C GLY A 176 2.14 31.42 10.06
N ALA A 177 2.77 30.44 9.40
CA ALA A 177 2.49 30.08 8.02
C ALA A 177 2.74 28.59 7.76
N THR A 178 1.97 28.00 6.85
CA THR A 178 2.01 26.56 6.52
C THR A 178 2.27 26.37 5.03
N THR A 179 2.86 25.24 4.64
CA THR A 179 3.15 24.93 3.24
C THR A 179 1.90 25.05 2.35
N PRO A 180 1.96 25.76 1.22
CA PRO A 180 0.85 25.80 0.28
C PRO A 180 0.60 24.45 -0.42
N ALA A 181 1.55 23.52 -0.34
CA ALA A 181 1.41 22.14 -0.85
C ALA A 181 0.51 21.26 0.04
N LEU A 182 0.06 21.77 1.20
CA LEU A 182 -0.70 21.04 2.21
C LEU A 182 -1.87 20.19 1.65
N PRO A 183 -2.71 20.68 0.70
CA PRO A 183 -3.81 19.87 0.15
C PRO A 183 -3.37 18.62 -0.62
N ALA A 184 -2.10 18.55 -1.05
CA ALA A 184 -1.55 17.40 -1.75
C ALA A 184 -0.92 16.37 -0.81
N ILE A 185 -0.65 16.73 0.45
CA ILE A 185 0.12 15.93 1.40
C ILE A 185 -0.63 15.61 2.70
N SER A 186 -1.81 16.18 2.93
CA SER A 186 -2.62 15.97 4.13
C SER A 186 -4.13 16.07 3.86
N SER A 187 -4.97 15.73 4.84
CA SER A 187 -6.43 15.68 4.70
C SER A 187 -7.10 17.02 5.06
N THR A 188 -6.94 18.03 4.23
CA THR A 188 -7.39 19.41 4.52
C THR A 188 -8.91 19.64 4.53
N GLY A 189 -9.71 18.67 4.07
CA GLY A 189 -11.17 18.86 3.95
C GLY A 189 -11.51 20.09 3.09
N ASP A 190 -12.42 20.93 3.60
CA ASP A 190 -12.88 22.17 2.94
C ASP A 190 -12.00 23.41 3.25
N LEU A 191 -10.89 23.26 3.97
CA LEU A 191 -9.97 24.36 4.24
C LEU A 191 -9.39 24.93 2.93
N VAL A 192 -9.29 26.24 2.84
CA VAL A 192 -8.65 26.91 1.69
C VAL A 192 -7.23 27.31 2.06
N VAL A 193 -6.26 26.67 1.42
CA VAL A 193 -4.83 26.98 1.55
C VAL A 193 -4.41 27.94 0.44
N SER A 194 -3.69 29.00 0.80
CA SER A 194 -3.20 30.03 -0.11
C SER A 194 -1.67 30.14 -0.09
N PRO A 195 -1.01 30.51 -1.20
CA PRO A 195 -1.56 30.59 -2.56
C PRO A 195 -1.97 29.20 -3.09
N SER A 196 -2.84 29.16 -4.10
CA SER A 196 -3.26 27.89 -4.71
C SER A 196 -2.17 27.20 -5.54
N ASP A 197 -1.16 27.97 -5.98
CA ASP A 197 0.02 27.47 -6.69
C ASP A 197 1.15 27.31 -5.68
N SER A 198 1.51 26.06 -5.35
CA SER A 198 2.48 25.77 -4.29
C SER A 198 3.91 26.20 -4.60
N ASP A 199 4.21 26.46 -5.87
CA ASP A 199 5.53 26.91 -6.30
C ASP A 199 5.65 28.46 -6.32
N ASP A 200 4.57 29.21 -6.06
CA ASP A 200 4.57 30.68 -6.07
C ASP A 200 4.94 31.27 -4.69
N ILE A 201 6.22 31.16 -4.35
CA ILE A 201 6.77 31.64 -3.06
C ILE A 201 6.62 33.16 -2.91
N ALA A 202 6.63 33.91 -4.02
CA ALA A 202 6.39 35.36 -3.99
C ALA A 202 4.96 35.68 -3.56
N ALA A 203 3.96 34.94 -4.05
CA ALA A 203 2.58 35.10 -3.60
C ALA A 203 2.39 34.71 -2.13
N LEU A 204 3.08 33.65 -1.67
CA LEU A 204 3.10 33.29 -0.25
C LEU A 204 3.67 34.43 0.61
N ALA A 205 4.80 35.02 0.20
CA ALA A 205 5.40 36.16 0.89
C ALA A 205 4.44 37.37 0.95
N GLU A 206 3.69 37.66 -0.12
CA GLU A 206 2.68 38.73 -0.11
C GLU A 206 1.56 38.50 0.91
N ILE A 207 1.11 37.24 1.08
CA ILE A 207 0.09 36.87 2.08
C ILE A 207 0.63 37.06 3.50
N ILE A 208 1.82 36.52 3.78
CA ILE A 208 2.46 36.64 5.10
C ILE A 208 2.71 38.11 5.45
N GLN A 209 3.17 38.91 4.47
CA GLN A 209 3.49 40.32 4.67
C GLN A 209 2.26 41.14 5.09
N GLU A 210 1.04 40.78 4.69
CA GLU A 210 -0.18 41.48 5.13
C GLU A 210 -0.33 41.43 6.66
N THR A 211 -0.16 40.25 7.27
CA THR A 211 -0.20 40.09 8.73
C THR A 211 0.96 40.80 9.43
N VAL A 212 2.18 40.75 8.85
CA VAL A 212 3.35 41.45 9.39
C VAL A 212 3.14 42.97 9.39
N ASP A 213 2.61 43.53 8.29
CA ASP A 213 2.30 44.95 8.15
C ASP A 213 1.23 45.39 9.16
N GLU A 214 0.22 44.54 9.41
CA GLU A 214 -0.81 44.81 10.41
C GLU A 214 -0.24 44.87 11.83
N LEU A 215 0.62 43.91 12.21
CA LEU A 215 1.30 43.91 13.50
C LEU A 215 2.18 45.14 13.68
N THR A 216 3.05 45.43 12.71
CA THR A 216 4.01 46.54 12.81
C THR A 216 3.31 47.90 12.82
N ALA A 217 2.15 48.03 12.16
CA ALA A 217 1.31 49.23 12.23
C ALA A 217 0.79 49.54 13.65
N THR A 218 0.75 48.56 14.55
CA THR A 218 0.38 48.75 15.97
C THR A 218 1.53 49.27 16.84
N GLY A 219 2.77 49.24 16.33
CA GLY A 219 3.98 49.66 17.03
C GLY A 219 4.88 48.51 17.49
N ILE A 220 4.52 47.27 17.17
CA ILE A 220 5.40 46.11 17.29
C ILE A 220 6.55 46.27 16.31
N ASN A 221 7.76 45.94 16.74
CA ASN A 221 8.96 46.12 15.93
C ASN A 221 9.92 44.93 16.00
N LYS A 222 9.49 43.82 16.59
CA LYS A 222 10.21 42.56 16.62
C LYS A 222 9.25 41.48 16.18
N VAL A 223 9.55 40.77 15.10
CA VAL A 223 8.64 39.78 14.50
C VAL A 223 9.38 38.48 14.26
N ILE A 224 8.80 37.39 14.75
CA ILE A 224 9.24 36.02 14.50
C ILE A 224 8.18 35.35 13.64
N LEU A 225 8.61 34.74 12.53
CA LEU A 225 7.77 33.95 11.65
C LEU A 225 7.98 32.46 11.96
N LEU A 226 6.93 31.78 12.40
CA LEU A 226 6.88 30.33 12.57
C LEU A 226 6.33 29.72 11.28
N THR A 227 7.12 28.88 10.63
CA THR A 227 6.79 28.32 9.32
C THR A 227 6.91 26.81 9.32
N HIS A 228 6.04 26.16 8.55
CA HIS A 228 6.11 24.72 8.30
C HIS A 228 6.03 24.46 6.79
N MET A 229 7.16 24.50 6.08
CA MET A 229 7.18 24.56 4.60
C MET A 229 7.59 23.27 3.90
N GLN A 230 7.93 22.19 4.63
CA GLN A 230 8.42 20.91 4.09
C GLN A 230 9.82 20.98 3.44
N GLN A 231 10.24 22.14 2.94
CA GLN A 231 11.55 22.35 2.32
C GLN A 231 12.17 23.66 2.78
N ILE A 232 13.29 23.58 3.49
CA ILE A 232 13.96 24.76 4.08
C ILE A 232 14.30 25.87 3.07
N SER A 233 14.47 25.52 1.79
CA SER A 233 14.73 26.49 0.72
C SER A 233 13.60 27.50 0.53
N ILE A 234 12.36 27.14 0.90
CA ILE A 234 11.22 28.06 0.87
C ILE A 234 11.42 29.14 1.94
N GLU A 235 11.78 28.77 3.16
CA GLU A 235 12.10 29.71 4.24
C GLU A 235 13.32 30.58 3.92
N GLU A 236 14.34 30.03 3.25
CA GLU A 236 15.48 30.81 2.75
C GLU A 236 15.04 31.89 1.75
N GLU A 237 14.12 31.56 0.82
CA GLU A 237 13.58 32.53 -0.14
C GLU A 237 12.67 33.57 0.55
N LEU A 238 11.82 33.15 1.50
CA LEU A 238 10.99 34.04 2.31
C LEU A 238 11.84 35.07 3.08
N ALA A 239 13.01 34.66 3.60
CA ALA A 239 13.92 35.55 4.32
C ALA A 239 14.44 36.72 3.46
N GLU A 240 14.55 36.55 2.14
CA GLU A 240 14.97 37.61 1.21
C GLU A 240 13.79 38.46 0.71
N LEU A 241 12.57 37.93 0.75
CA LEU A 241 11.37 38.57 0.20
C LEU A 241 10.61 39.44 1.20
N LEU A 242 10.56 39.03 2.46
CA LEU A 242 9.81 39.71 3.51
C LEU A 242 10.53 40.96 4.03
N THR A 243 9.77 41.88 4.63
CA THR A 243 10.26 43.05 5.37
C THR A 243 9.73 43.04 6.80
N ASP A 244 10.48 43.61 7.74
CA ASP A 244 10.12 43.71 9.16
C ASP A 244 9.94 42.34 9.87
N VAL A 245 10.51 41.26 9.31
CA VAL A 245 10.65 39.93 9.93
C VAL A 245 12.10 39.73 10.35
N ASP A 246 12.34 39.41 11.62
CA ASP A 246 13.69 39.32 12.18
C ASP A 246 14.23 37.89 12.23
N VAL A 247 13.34 36.94 12.56
CA VAL A 247 13.68 35.51 12.69
C VAL A 247 12.62 34.69 11.98
N ILE A 248 13.05 33.73 11.16
CA ILE A 248 12.19 32.68 10.60
C ILE A 248 12.58 31.35 11.25
N MET A 249 11.59 30.69 11.85
CA MET A 249 11.71 29.35 12.38
C MET A 249 11.11 28.38 11.38
N ALA A 250 11.98 27.65 10.69
CA ALA A 250 11.57 26.68 9.68
C ALA A 250 10.98 25.41 10.30
N GLY A 251 10.34 24.58 9.47
CA GLY A 251 9.70 23.34 9.87
C GLY A 251 9.29 22.48 8.66
N GLY A 252 9.03 21.21 8.89
CA GLY A 252 8.61 20.20 7.92
C GLY A 252 9.76 19.56 7.13
N SER A 253 10.94 20.18 7.15
CA SER A 253 12.08 19.69 6.37
C SER A 253 13.01 18.76 7.16
N ASN A 254 12.84 18.66 8.49
CA ASN A 254 13.78 17.98 9.41
C ASN A 254 15.26 18.39 9.22
N THR A 255 15.51 19.58 8.65
CA THR A 255 16.88 20.03 8.36
C THR A 255 17.59 20.43 9.64
N LEU A 256 18.55 19.58 10.08
CA LEU A 256 19.41 19.87 11.22
C LEU A 256 20.42 21.00 10.93
N LEU A 257 20.07 22.22 11.32
CA LEU A 257 21.02 23.34 11.36
C LEU A 257 21.83 23.27 12.65
N ALA A 258 23.17 23.24 12.56
CA ALA A 258 24.04 23.15 13.73
C ALA A 258 25.36 23.92 13.55
N ARG A 259 26.03 24.28 14.65
CA ARG A 259 27.41 24.85 14.60
C ARG A 259 28.46 23.77 14.39
N GLU A 260 29.64 24.16 13.91
CA GLU A 260 30.77 23.24 13.63
C GLU A 260 31.11 22.33 14.80
N ASP A 261 30.99 22.85 16.01
CA ASP A 261 31.37 22.24 17.27
C ASP A 261 30.20 21.75 18.13
N ASP A 262 28.95 21.86 17.65
CA ASP A 262 27.81 21.27 18.35
C ASP A 262 27.94 19.73 18.35
N PRO A 263 27.88 19.07 19.52
CA PRO A 263 27.75 17.63 19.62
C PRO A 263 26.42 17.20 19.00
N LEU A 264 26.49 16.27 18.05
CA LEU A 264 25.33 15.66 17.42
C LEU A 264 25.17 14.23 17.94
N ARG A 265 23.94 13.72 17.89
CA ARG A 265 23.64 12.31 18.16
C ARG A 265 24.37 11.41 17.16
N ASP A 266 24.64 10.18 17.58
CA ASP A 266 25.33 9.20 16.75
C ASP A 266 24.56 8.92 15.44
N GLY A 267 25.23 9.14 14.31
CA GLY A 267 24.67 8.92 12.97
C GLY A 267 24.09 10.18 12.31
N ASP A 268 23.81 11.22 13.09
CA ASP A 268 23.25 12.46 12.54
C ASP A 268 24.28 13.27 11.77
N THR A 269 23.80 13.99 10.77
CA THR A 269 24.62 14.88 9.95
C THR A 269 23.97 16.25 9.83
N ARG A 270 24.80 17.28 9.78
CA ARG A 270 24.35 18.65 9.66
C ARG A 270 23.88 18.97 8.24
N GLY A 271 22.68 19.56 8.13
CA GLY A 271 22.13 20.10 6.89
C GLY A 271 22.61 21.52 6.55
N GLY A 272 22.90 22.36 7.56
CA GLY A 272 23.40 23.72 7.35
C GLY A 272 23.95 24.37 8.63
N SER A 273 24.49 25.59 8.55
CA SER A 273 24.97 26.31 9.74
C SER A 273 23.81 26.84 10.58
N TYR A 274 24.01 26.93 11.89
CA TYR A 274 23.05 27.54 12.80
C TYR A 274 23.57 28.87 13.36
N PRO A 275 22.78 29.97 13.30
CA PRO A 275 21.65 30.17 12.38
C PRO A 275 22.13 30.29 10.92
N LEU A 276 21.21 30.30 9.97
CA LEU A 276 21.48 30.84 8.64
C LEU A 276 21.24 32.36 8.66
N GLU A 277 22.09 33.12 7.97
CA GLU A 277 22.04 34.58 7.95
C GLU A 277 21.64 35.09 6.56
N PHE A 278 20.58 35.89 6.50
CA PHE A 278 20.04 36.49 5.27
C PHE A 278 19.93 38.01 5.38
N THR A 279 19.56 38.64 4.26
CA THR A 279 19.24 40.07 4.20
C THR A 279 17.86 40.24 3.57
N SER A 280 16.96 40.88 4.30
CA SER A 280 15.58 41.12 3.92
C SER A 280 15.45 42.04 2.69
N ALA A 281 14.23 42.16 2.17
CA ALA A 281 13.92 43.13 1.11
C ALA A 281 14.08 44.60 1.55
N SER A 282 14.19 44.87 2.86
CA SER A 282 14.46 46.19 3.46
C SER A 282 15.94 46.45 3.76
N ASP A 283 16.86 45.57 3.33
CA ASP A 283 18.29 45.59 3.65
C ASP A 283 18.58 45.40 5.18
N GLU A 284 17.77 44.61 5.87
CA GLU A 284 17.89 44.29 7.31
C GLU A 284 18.32 42.82 7.53
N PRO A 285 19.03 42.50 8.62
CA PRO A 285 19.45 41.13 8.92
C PRO A 285 18.25 40.25 9.32
N VAL A 286 18.17 39.06 8.74
CA VAL A 286 17.18 38.02 9.08
C VAL A 286 17.91 36.73 9.43
N LEU A 287 17.50 36.08 10.51
CA LEU A 287 18.05 34.77 10.92
C LEU A 287 17.05 33.66 10.63
N VAL A 288 17.48 32.58 9.96
CA VAL A 288 16.68 31.36 9.81
C VAL A 288 17.23 30.28 10.75
N ILE A 289 16.34 29.69 11.55
CA ILE A 289 16.66 28.64 12.53
C ILE A 289 15.78 27.41 12.28
N ASN A 290 16.33 26.23 12.56
CA ASN A 290 15.61 24.96 12.47
C ASN A 290 16.30 23.89 13.34
N THR A 291 15.58 22.82 13.66
CA THR A 291 16.13 21.60 14.25
C THR A 291 15.77 20.38 13.40
N ASP A 292 16.36 19.23 13.71
CA ASP A 292 15.80 17.94 13.32
C ASP A 292 14.53 17.65 14.15
N GLY A 293 13.70 16.72 13.68
CA GLY A 293 12.44 16.34 14.31
C GLY A 293 12.55 15.30 15.43
N ASN A 294 11.42 14.67 15.76
CA ASN A 294 11.26 13.57 16.73
C ASN A 294 11.89 13.84 18.12
N TYR A 295 11.77 15.08 18.61
CA TYR A 295 12.36 15.51 19.89
C TYR A 295 13.89 15.36 19.99
N LYS A 296 14.62 15.17 18.88
CA LYS A 296 16.06 14.87 18.92
C LYS A 296 16.95 16.02 19.39
N TYR A 297 16.50 17.27 19.19
CA TYR A 297 17.28 18.45 19.52
C TYR A 297 16.41 19.60 20.05
N VAL A 298 16.86 20.27 21.10
CA VAL A 298 16.39 21.62 21.47
C VAL A 298 17.23 22.65 20.72
N GLY A 299 16.61 23.50 19.92
CA GLY A 299 17.25 24.63 19.29
C GLY A 299 17.31 25.84 20.23
N ARG A 300 18.42 26.58 20.23
CA ARG A 300 18.62 27.78 21.05
C ARG A 300 19.20 28.91 20.22
N LEU A 301 18.51 30.04 20.15
CA LEU A 301 19.04 31.29 19.60
C LEU A 301 19.09 32.36 20.69
N ILE A 302 20.21 33.07 20.83
CA ILE A 302 20.35 34.23 21.72
C ILE A 302 20.70 35.45 20.88
N ALA A 303 19.70 36.29 20.59
CA ALA A 303 19.85 37.43 19.70
C ALA A 303 19.76 38.78 20.44
N ASP A 304 20.59 39.73 20.03
CA ASP A 304 20.60 41.11 20.54
C ASP A 304 19.86 42.05 19.58
N PHE A 305 18.82 42.70 20.07
CA PHE A 305 18.01 43.65 19.32
C PHE A 305 18.32 45.10 19.72
N ASP A 306 18.36 45.99 18.73
CA ASP A 306 18.47 47.43 18.99
C ASP A 306 17.12 48.09 19.39
N GLU A 307 17.13 49.42 19.56
CA GLU A 307 15.92 50.14 19.97
C GLU A 307 14.83 50.22 18.89
N ASN A 308 15.16 49.91 17.64
CA ASN A 308 14.23 49.81 16.52
C ASN A 308 13.74 48.37 16.33
N GLY A 309 14.27 47.41 17.08
CA GLY A 309 13.91 46.01 16.98
C GLY A 309 14.66 45.25 15.89
N ILE A 310 15.79 45.78 15.41
CA ILE A 310 16.64 45.11 14.42
C ILE A 310 17.71 44.28 15.12
N ILE A 311 17.98 43.07 14.64
CA ILE A 311 19.08 42.22 15.12
C ILE A 311 20.44 42.89 14.87
N THR A 312 21.29 42.93 15.91
CA THR A 312 22.64 43.51 15.85
C THR A 312 23.76 42.49 15.99
N SER A 313 23.50 41.41 16.71
CA SER A 313 24.38 40.25 16.91
C SER A 313 23.59 39.09 17.50
N PHE A 314 24.17 37.90 17.49
CA PHE A 314 23.75 36.77 18.32
C PHE A 314 24.95 36.18 19.07
N ASP A 315 24.71 35.43 20.13
CA ASP A 315 25.77 34.76 20.89
C ASP A 315 26.21 33.49 20.15
N GLU A 316 27.36 33.56 19.47
CA GLU A 316 27.94 32.45 18.70
C GLU A 316 28.36 31.25 19.57
N ASP A 317 28.59 31.44 20.88
CA ASP A 317 29.06 30.38 21.79
C ASP A 317 27.88 29.60 22.41
N LEU A 318 26.73 30.25 22.58
CA LEU A 318 25.54 29.69 23.22
C LEU A 318 24.38 29.39 22.25
N SER A 319 24.35 30.00 21.06
CA SER A 319 23.33 29.70 20.06
C SER A 319 23.72 28.46 19.26
N GLY A 320 22.81 27.49 19.11
CA GLY A 320 23.08 26.21 18.48
C GLY A 320 22.00 25.18 18.80
N VAL A 321 22.31 23.92 18.54
CA VAL A 321 21.42 22.80 18.87
C VAL A 321 21.93 21.99 20.05
N TYR A 322 20.98 21.48 20.82
CA TYR A 322 21.25 20.65 21.97
C TYR A 322 20.61 19.28 21.80
N ALA A 323 21.45 18.27 21.52
CA ALA A 323 21.01 16.88 21.49
C ALA A 323 20.31 16.51 22.80
N THR A 324 19.24 15.74 22.68
CA THR A 324 18.41 15.30 23.81
C THR A 324 18.61 13.81 24.08
N ASP A 325 19.82 13.30 23.89
CA ASP A 325 20.23 11.99 24.39
C ASP A 325 20.81 12.13 25.81
N ASP A 326 21.12 11.01 26.48
CA ASP A 326 21.72 11.01 27.82
C ASP A 326 22.98 11.91 27.90
N GLU A 327 23.85 11.87 26.89
CA GLU A 327 25.06 12.71 26.84
C GLU A 327 24.71 14.20 26.71
N GLY A 328 23.66 14.53 25.98
CA GLY A 328 23.13 15.87 25.83
C GLY A 328 22.53 16.44 27.12
N VAL A 329 21.81 15.62 27.89
CA VAL A 329 21.29 15.97 29.23
C VAL A 329 22.46 16.22 30.18
N ASP A 330 23.40 15.29 30.29
CA ASP A 330 24.58 15.42 31.15
C ASP A 330 25.39 16.69 30.82
N ARG A 331 25.47 17.04 29.54
CA ARG A 331 26.19 18.23 29.07
C ARG A 331 25.61 19.52 29.62
N VAL A 332 24.29 19.68 29.65
CA VAL A 332 23.65 20.92 30.13
C VAL A 332 23.60 21.02 31.65
N TYR A 333 23.61 19.90 32.36
CA TYR A 333 23.69 19.86 33.83
C TYR A 333 25.14 19.82 34.37
N GLU A 334 26.13 19.59 33.51
CA GLU A 334 27.55 19.41 33.86
C GLU A 334 27.82 18.24 34.83
N GLU A 335 26.90 17.29 34.94
CA GLU A 335 27.01 16.08 35.76
C GLU A 335 26.15 14.94 35.19
N ASP A 336 26.40 13.72 35.65
CA ASP A 336 25.60 12.52 35.33
C ASP A 336 24.24 12.64 36.04
N VAL A 337 23.17 12.89 35.27
CA VAL A 337 21.81 13.13 35.77
C VAL A 337 20.84 12.18 35.10
N ASP A 338 19.98 11.56 35.91
CA ASP A 338 18.83 10.82 35.40
C ASP A 338 17.82 11.83 34.81
N PRO A 339 17.51 11.78 33.50
CA PRO A 339 16.61 12.73 32.86
C PRO A 339 15.22 12.77 33.53
N GLU A 340 14.72 11.66 34.05
CA GLU A 340 13.43 11.61 34.75
C GLU A 340 13.40 12.44 36.05
N ASP A 341 14.56 12.65 36.69
CA ASP A 341 14.67 13.44 37.93
C ASP A 341 14.59 14.96 37.68
N VAL A 342 14.82 15.40 36.45
CA VAL A 342 14.93 16.83 36.07
C VAL A 342 13.98 17.28 34.96
N ALA A 343 13.37 16.34 34.23
CA ALA A 343 12.29 16.60 33.30
C ALA A 343 10.98 17.01 34.01
N ASP A 344 10.03 17.55 33.24
CA ASP A 344 8.69 17.81 33.76
C ASP A 344 8.00 16.48 34.15
N PRO A 345 7.48 16.36 35.38
CA PRO A 345 6.87 15.12 35.86
C PRO A 345 5.62 14.71 35.07
N THR A 346 4.97 15.65 34.38
CA THR A 346 3.83 15.39 33.48
C THR A 346 4.32 14.59 32.28
N ILE A 347 5.43 15.03 31.66
CA ILE A 347 6.02 14.36 30.49
C ILE A 347 6.44 12.95 30.86
N VAL A 348 7.17 12.78 31.97
CA VAL A 348 7.56 11.46 32.49
C VAL A 348 6.34 10.57 32.74
N ALA A 349 5.25 11.10 33.28
CA ALA A 349 4.04 10.31 33.52
C ALA A 349 3.33 9.88 32.24
N VAL A 350 3.28 10.77 31.23
CA VAL A 350 2.65 10.50 29.93
C VAL A 350 3.47 9.49 29.13
N THR A 351 4.79 9.70 28.98
CA THR A 351 5.64 8.79 28.20
C THR A 351 5.72 7.41 28.82
N ASN A 352 5.74 7.29 30.15
CA ASN A 352 5.66 5.99 30.82
C ASN A 352 4.33 5.28 30.55
N ALA A 353 3.20 5.99 30.59
CA ALA A 353 1.90 5.41 30.30
C ALA A 353 1.80 4.93 28.84
N ILE A 354 2.34 5.72 27.90
CA ILE A 354 2.44 5.36 26.49
C ILE A 354 3.34 4.14 26.30
N ASN A 355 4.51 4.11 26.93
CA ASN A 355 5.42 2.97 26.85
C ASN A 355 4.79 1.67 27.38
N GLU A 356 4.15 1.72 28.55
CA GLU A 356 3.44 0.56 29.11
C GLU A 356 2.34 0.08 28.15
N ASN A 357 1.63 1.01 27.51
CA ASN A 357 0.54 0.71 26.59
C ASN A 357 1.03 0.15 25.24
N ILE A 358 2.22 0.53 24.78
CA ILE A 358 2.82 0.06 23.52
C ILE A 358 3.60 -1.23 23.73
N SER A 359 4.54 -1.26 24.67
CA SER A 359 5.55 -2.32 24.78
C SER A 359 4.96 -3.71 25.03
N ASP A 360 3.87 -3.82 25.81
CA ASP A 360 3.21 -5.10 26.07
C ASP A 360 2.59 -5.71 24.80
N ARG A 361 2.09 -4.87 23.89
CA ARG A 361 1.43 -5.30 22.65
C ARG A 361 2.42 -5.43 21.52
N ASP A 362 3.32 -4.47 21.40
CA ASP A 362 4.32 -4.46 20.33
C ASP A 362 5.38 -5.56 20.50
N GLY A 363 5.57 -6.07 21.72
CA GLY A 363 6.42 -7.24 22.00
C GLY A 363 5.74 -8.59 21.79
N ASN A 364 4.44 -8.61 21.49
CA ASN A 364 3.69 -9.84 21.23
C ASN A 364 3.67 -10.14 19.73
N ILE A 365 4.62 -10.95 19.26
CA ILE A 365 4.88 -11.15 17.83
C ILE A 365 4.13 -12.36 17.26
N PHE A 366 3.51 -12.18 16.09
CA PHE A 366 2.74 -13.22 15.40
C PHE A 366 3.32 -13.64 14.06
N GLY A 367 4.19 -12.84 13.44
CA GLY A 367 4.87 -13.24 12.21
C GLY A 367 5.97 -12.29 11.77
N SER A 368 6.41 -12.44 10.53
CA SER A 368 7.40 -11.56 9.90
C SER A 368 7.11 -11.30 8.42
N THR A 369 7.47 -10.11 7.95
CA THR A 369 7.40 -9.66 6.55
C THR A 369 8.70 -8.98 6.15
N ASP A 370 9.15 -9.25 4.92
CA ASP A 370 10.30 -8.59 4.28
C ASP A 370 9.87 -7.32 3.52
N VAL A 371 8.56 -7.09 3.40
CA VAL A 371 7.96 -6.03 2.58
C VAL A 371 6.97 -5.19 3.41
N PHE A 372 6.73 -3.97 2.95
CA PHE A 372 5.62 -3.14 3.40
C PHE A 372 4.27 -3.77 3.01
N LEU A 373 3.30 -3.76 3.93
CA LEU A 373 1.95 -4.26 3.68
C LEU A 373 0.98 -3.08 3.56
N ASN A 374 0.47 -2.90 2.34
CA ASN A 374 -0.31 -1.72 1.95
C ASN A 374 -1.77 -1.81 2.41
N GLY A 375 -2.08 -1.08 3.48
CA GLY A 375 -3.40 -0.81 4.02
C GLY A 375 -3.91 0.61 3.75
N THR A 376 -3.27 1.34 2.82
CA THR A 376 -3.62 2.74 2.49
C THR A 376 -5.07 2.83 2.05
N ARG A 377 -5.82 3.78 2.63
CA ARG A 377 -7.28 3.92 2.45
C ARG A 377 -7.70 4.05 0.98
N GLY A 378 -6.92 4.78 0.17
CA GLY A 378 -7.19 4.88 -1.27
C GLY A 378 -7.11 3.51 -1.91
N ASP A 379 -5.95 2.89 -1.79
CA ASP A 379 -5.58 1.64 -2.46
C ASP A 379 -6.50 0.48 -2.09
N VAL A 380 -6.67 0.19 -0.79
CA VAL A 380 -7.52 -0.94 -0.34
C VAL A 380 -8.99 -0.80 -0.77
N ARG A 381 -9.40 0.40 -1.20
CA ARG A 381 -10.76 0.73 -1.64
C ARG A 381 -10.93 0.87 -3.15
N THR A 382 -9.86 0.74 -3.93
CA THR A 382 -9.89 0.95 -5.38
C THR A 382 -9.14 -0.09 -6.19
N GLN A 383 -8.21 -0.82 -5.58
CA GLN A 383 -7.33 -1.77 -6.25
C GLN A 383 -6.98 -2.96 -5.34
N GLU A 384 -6.26 -3.93 -5.91
CA GLU A 384 -5.65 -5.00 -5.12
C GLU A 384 -4.59 -4.43 -4.19
N THR A 385 -4.48 -4.96 -2.97
CA THR A 385 -3.29 -4.72 -2.15
C THR A 385 -2.79 -6.01 -1.51
N ASN A 386 -1.49 -6.08 -1.25
CA ASN A 386 -0.89 -7.25 -0.61
C ASN A 386 -1.44 -7.50 0.81
N LEU A 387 -1.75 -6.45 1.60
CA LEU A 387 -2.41 -6.60 2.90
C LEU A 387 -3.87 -7.03 2.77
N GLY A 388 -4.58 -6.54 1.74
CA GLY A 388 -5.92 -6.98 1.39
C GLY A 388 -5.97 -8.47 1.11
N ASN A 389 -5.09 -8.94 0.24
CA ASN A 389 -4.89 -10.36 -0.06
C ASN A 389 -4.55 -11.17 1.19
N LEU A 390 -3.53 -10.75 1.94
CA LEU A 390 -3.04 -11.45 3.13
C LEU A 390 -4.16 -11.63 4.18
N THR A 391 -4.95 -10.59 4.42
CA THR A 391 -6.04 -10.66 5.42
C THR A 391 -7.26 -11.44 4.93
N ALA A 392 -7.53 -11.47 3.63
CA ALA A 392 -8.56 -12.33 3.06
C ALA A 392 -8.14 -13.82 3.07
N ASP A 393 -6.88 -14.11 2.77
CA ASP A 393 -6.31 -15.46 2.85
C ASP A 393 -6.29 -15.96 4.30
N ALA A 394 -5.99 -15.09 5.26
CA ALA A 394 -6.07 -15.41 6.69
C ALA A 394 -7.51 -15.76 7.15
N ASN A 395 -8.51 -14.99 6.68
CA ASN A 395 -9.91 -15.30 6.95
C ASN A 395 -10.31 -16.67 6.38
N LEU A 396 -9.88 -16.97 5.15
CA LEU A 396 -10.14 -18.27 4.50
C LEU A 396 -9.49 -19.42 5.28
N PHE A 397 -8.24 -19.25 5.71
CA PHE A 397 -7.51 -20.23 6.50
C PHE A 397 -8.25 -20.60 7.79
N ILE A 398 -8.68 -19.61 8.59
CA ILE A 398 -9.45 -19.89 9.81
C ILE A 398 -10.80 -20.53 9.49
N ALA A 399 -11.51 -20.04 8.47
CA ALA A 399 -12.79 -20.61 8.08
C ALA A 399 -12.68 -22.11 7.76
N GLN A 400 -11.62 -22.53 7.08
CA GLN A 400 -11.37 -23.92 6.71
C GLN A 400 -11.08 -24.84 7.91
N GLU A 401 -10.62 -24.29 9.04
CA GLU A 401 -10.49 -25.06 10.28
C GLU A 401 -11.87 -25.43 10.87
N TYR A 402 -12.89 -24.58 10.65
CA TYR A 402 -14.27 -24.81 11.07
C TYR A 402 -15.08 -25.61 10.05
N ASP A 403 -14.89 -25.32 8.76
CA ASP A 403 -15.63 -25.92 7.64
C ASP A 403 -14.70 -26.06 6.42
N PRO A 404 -14.18 -27.26 6.13
CA PRO A 404 -13.20 -27.47 5.05
C PRO A 404 -13.79 -27.32 3.65
N ASP A 405 -15.12 -27.16 3.52
CA ASP A 405 -15.77 -26.94 2.23
C ASP A 405 -15.74 -25.46 1.82
N VAL A 406 -15.27 -24.54 2.69
CA VAL A 406 -15.12 -23.11 2.40
C VAL A 406 -13.98 -22.89 1.39
N VAL A 407 -14.28 -22.19 0.30
CA VAL A 407 -13.33 -21.95 -0.80
C VAL A 407 -13.08 -20.48 -1.11
N VAL A 408 -13.92 -19.56 -0.62
CA VAL A 408 -13.83 -18.12 -0.92
C VAL A 408 -13.83 -17.30 0.38
N SER A 409 -13.00 -16.25 0.42
CA SER A 409 -13.10 -15.16 1.39
C SER A 409 -13.35 -13.83 0.69
N ILE A 410 -14.27 -13.05 1.23
CA ILE A 410 -14.54 -11.67 0.81
C ILE A 410 -14.50 -10.78 2.05
N LYS A 411 -13.78 -9.65 1.97
CA LYS A 411 -13.87 -8.58 2.96
C LYS A 411 -13.85 -7.22 2.28
N ASN A 412 -14.43 -6.21 2.91
CA ASN A 412 -14.45 -4.86 2.36
C ASN A 412 -13.17 -4.10 2.75
N GLY A 413 -12.61 -3.32 1.82
CA GLY A 413 -11.44 -2.48 2.04
C GLY A 413 -11.65 -1.44 3.14
N GLY A 414 -12.91 -1.03 3.40
CA GLY A 414 -13.26 -0.14 4.49
C GLY A 414 -12.90 -0.66 5.90
N GLY A 415 -12.74 -1.99 6.04
CA GLY A 415 -12.32 -2.66 7.27
C GLY A 415 -10.80 -2.66 7.53
N ILE A 416 -9.98 -2.40 6.50
CA ILE A 416 -8.53 -2.22 6.63
C ILE A 416 -8.26 -0.74 6.88
N ARG A 417 -7.59 -0.43 7.99
CA ARG A 417 -7.54 0.92 8.56
C ARG A 417 -6.17 1.55 8.54
N ASP A 418 -5.13 0.75 8.39
CA ASP A 418 -3.75 1.19 8.47
C ASP A 418 -2.82 0.21 7.76
N ASN A 419 -1.61 0.67 7.48
CA ASN A 419 -0.53 -0.12 6.93
C ASN A 419 0.13 -1.00 8.00
N ILE A 420 0.79 -2.08 7.59
CA ILE A 420 1.78 -2.76 8.43
C ILE A 420 3.16 -2.51 7.80
N GLY A 421 3.94 -1.66 8.45
CA GLY A 421 5.21 -1.17 7.94
C GLY A 421 5.31 0.35 8.07
N GLN A 422 6.36 0.92 7.49
CA GLN A 422 6.56 2.36 7.45
C GLN A 422 6.38 2.88 6.03
N SER A 423 5.67 3.99 5.89
CA SER A 423 5.52 4.72 4.64
C SER A 423 5.73 6.19 4.92
N PHE A 424 6.82 6.76 4.45
CA PHE A 424 7.14 8.17 4.67
C PHE A 424 7.99 8.73 3.53
N ILE A 425 7.92 10.04 3.34
CA ILE A 425 8.81 10.76 2.45
C ILE A 425 10.00 11.21 3.29
N PRO A 426 11.25 10.89 2.92
CA PRO A 426 12.42 11.35 3.65
C PRO A 426 12.48 12.89 3.72
N PRO A 427 13.08 13.45 4.78
CA PRO A 427 13.34 14.88 4.91
C PRO A 427 13.80 15.58 3.62
N GLY A 428 13.06 16.61 3.20
CA GLY A 428 13.34 17.39 1.98
C GLY A 428 13.01 16.69 0.66
N GLY A 429 12.37 15.52 0.70
CA GLY A 429 11.87 14.79 -0.47
C GLY A 429 10.52 15.31 -0.98
N THR A 430 10.05 14.74 -2.08
CA THR A 430 8.69 14.94 -2.60
C THR A 430 7.92 13.63 -2.59
N SER A 431 6.68 13.63 -3.08
CA SER A 431 5.90 12.39 -3.26
C SER A 431 6.64 11.31 -4.06
N ASP A 432 7.58 11.70 -4.93
CA ASP A 432 8.37 10.76 -5.74
C ASP A 432 9.44 10.03 -4.91
N ASP A 433 9.75 10.51 -3.70
CA ASP A 433 10.74 9.94 -2.78
C ASP A 433 10.11 9.04 -1.71
N LEU A 434 8.83 8.68 -1.84
CA LEU A 434 8.12 7.82 -0.89
C LEU A 434 8.90 6.51 -0.63
N LEU A 435 9.30 6.28 0.61
CA LEU A 435 9.91 5.04 1.07
C LEU A 435 8.87 4.18 1.78
N GLN A 436 8.79 2.92 1.35
CA GLN A 436 7.98 1.89 1.98
C GLN A 436 8.90 0.79 2.53
N LEU A 437 8.87 0.62 3.85
CA LEU A 437 9.71 -0.32 4.58
C LEU A 437 8.86 -1.29 5.40
N PRO A 438 9.35 -2.51 5.69
CA PRO A 438 8.68 -3.41 6.61
C PRO A 438 8.58 -2.81 8.02
N PRO A 439 7.83 -3.42 8.96
CA PRO A 439 7.70 -2.90 10.32
C PRO A 439 9.05 -2.61 10.97
N ALA A 440 9.20 -1.43 11.56
CA ALA A 440 10.43 -1.13 12.29
C ALA A 440 10.54 -1.94 13.58
N GLY A 441 11.78 -2.22 13.97
CA GLY A 441 12.07 -2.80 15.27
C GLY A 441 11.76 -1.83 16.42
N ASN A 442 11.49 -2.38 17.59
CA ASN A 442 11.28 -1.65 18.82
C ASN A 442 12.07 -2.32 19.95
N SER A 443 13.19 -1.71 20.35
CA SER A 443 14.07 -2.24 21.39
C SER A 443 13.44 -2.24 22.78
N PHE A 444 12.46 -1.37 23.06
CA PHE A 444 11.74 -1.34 24.35
C PHE A 444 10.82 -2.57 24.50
N ALA A 445 10.22 -2.99 23.39
CA ALA A 445 9.33 -4.16 23.34
C ALA A 445 10.07 -5.47 22.99
N GLY A 446 11.32 -5.39 22.50
CA GLY A 446 12.08 -6.54 22.01
C GLY A 446 11.68 -6.99 20.60
N LYS A 447 10.98 -6.15 19.84
CA LYS A 447 10.57 -6.39 18.45
C LYS A 447 11.75 -6.12 17.51
N GLU A 448 12.04 -7.05 16.61
CA GLU A 448 13.03 -6.90 15.54
C GLU A 448 12.37 -6.30 14.27
N GLU A 449 13.17 -5.70 13.40
CA GLU A 449 12.70 -5.19 12.10
C GLU A 449 12.07 -6.32 11.27
N GLY A 450 10.94 -6.03 10.60
CA GLY A 450 10.15 -6.98 9.84
C GLY A 450 9.18 -7.82 10.66
N GLN A 451 9.27 -7.83 11.99
CA GLN A 451 8.32 -8.56 12.82
C GLN A 451 6.96 -7.86 12.88
N ILE A 452 5.89 -8.66 12.79
CA ILE A 452 4.50 -8.19 12.90
C ILE A 452 3.99 -8.49 14.30
N SER A 453 3.73 -7.44 15.07
CA SER A 453 3.25 -7.50 16.45
C SER A 453 1.72 -7.45 16.56
N GLN A 454 1.20 -7.71 17.76
CA GLN A 454 -0.20 -7.46 18.11
C GLN A 454 -0.59 -6.01 17.77
N LEU A 455 0.29 -5.04 18.05
CA LEU A 455 0.00 -3.63 17.82
C LEU A 455 -0.17 -3.32 16.33
N ASP A 456 0.65 -3.92 15.47
CA ASP A 456 0.52 -3.78 14.01
C ASP A 456 -0.85 -4.32 13.53
N ILE A 457 -1.26 -5.47 14.05
CA ILE A 457 -2.53 -6.13 13.72
C ILE A 457 -3.72 -5.30 14.21
N GLU A 458 -3.70 -4.85 15.47
CA GLU A 458 -4.77 -4.04 16.07
C GLU A 458 -4.95 -2.71 15.33
N ASN A 459 -3.86 -2.03 14.97
CA ASN A 459 -3.91 -0.77 14.24
C ASN A 459 -4.47 -0.94 12.83
N SER A 460 -4.10 -2.02 12.14
CA SER A 460 -4.53 -2.29 10.76
C SER A 460 -5.98 -2.77 10.69
N LEU A 461 -6.45 -3.51 11.70
CA LEU A 461 -7.77 -4.15 11.74
C LEU A 461 -8.59 -3.70 12.98
N ARG A 462 -8.74 -2.38 13.16
CA ARG A 462 -9.28 -1.76 14.39
C ARG A 462 -10.68 -2.22 14.80
N PHE A 463 -11.52 -2.61 13.83
CA PHE A 463 -12.88 -3.04 14.10
C PHE A 463 -12.96 -4.47 14.64
N ASN A 464 -11.95 -5.30 14.35
CA ASN A 464 -11.86 -6.68 14.78
C ASN A 464 -13.14 -7.50 14.53
N ASN A 465 -13.67 -7.42 13.31
CA ASN A 465 -14.94 -8.05 12.98
C ASN A 465 -14.89 -9.57 13.16
N ASP A 466 -15.97 -10.13 13.73
CA ASP A 466 -16.20 -11.58 13.75
C ASP A 466 -16.31 -12.12 12.32
N LEU A 467 -15.97 -13.40 12.11
CA LEU A 467 -16.12 -14.08 10.82
C LEU A 467 -17.45 -14.85 10.74
N SER A 468 -18.07 -14.82 9.56
CA SER A 468 -19.31 -15.53 9.26
C SER A 468 -19.15 -16.37 8.00
N LEU A 469 -19.62 -17.62 8.06
CA LEU A 469 -19.75 -18.49 6.88
C LEU A 469 -21.13 -18.34 6.26
N LEU A 470 -21.23 -18.31 4.94
CA LEU A 470 -22.49 -18.35 4.19
C LEU A 470 -22.35 -19.26 2.96
N THR A 471 -23.48 -19.74 2.46
CA THR A 471 -23.56 -20.42 1.17
C THR A 471 -24.29 -19.50 0.19
N VAL A 472 -23.73 -19.33 -1.00
CA VAL A 472 -24.31 -18.56 -2.11
C VAL A 472 -24.27 -19.40 -3.38
N THR A 473 -25.12 -19.10 -4.35
CA THR A 473 -25.01 -19.66 -5.69
C THR A 473 -23.95 -18.93 -6.53
N ALA A 474 -23.54 -19.51 -7.67
CA ALA A 474 -22.65 -18.85 -8.62
C ALA A 474 -23.19 -17.50 -9.12
N GLU A 475 -24.50 -17.41 -9.39
CA GLU A 475 -25.16 -16.16 -9.74
C GLU A 475 -25.09 -15.12 -8.60
N GLU A 476 -25.37 -15.55 -7.37
CA GLU A 476 -25.32 -14.66 -6.20
C GLU A 476 -23.91 -14.20 -5.88
N LEU A 477 -22.89 -15.05 -6.08
CA LEU A 477 -21.49 -14.66 -5.94
C LEU A 477 -21.12 -13.57 -6.95
N LYS A 478 -21.53 -13.70 -8.23
CA LYS A 478 -21.35 -12.64 -9.22
C LYS A 478 -22.00 -11.34 -8.74
N GLN A 479 -23.25 -11.40 -8.27
CA GLN A 479 -24.00 -10.24 -7.80
C GLN A 479 -23.33 -9.55 -6.57
N ILE A 480 -22.71 -10.32 -5.68
CA ILE A 480 -21.96 -9.80 -4.53
C ILE A 480 -20.68 -9.07 -4.98
N ILE A 481 -19.93 -9.62 -5.93
CA ILE A 481 -18.73 -8.96 -6.45
C ILE A 481 -19.09 -7.73 -7.29
N GLU A 482 -20.16 -7.79 -8.09
CA GLU A 482 -20.72 -6.64 -8.79
C GLU A 482 -21.05 -5.50 -7.81
N HIS A 483 -21.65 -5.81 -6.65
CA HIS A 483 -21.88 -4.81 -5.59
C HIS A 483 -20.57 -4.22 -5.12
N GLY A 484 -19.58 -5.06 -4.81
CA GLY A 484 -18.26 -4.62 -4.35
C GLY A 484 -17.63 -3.54 -5.25
N VAL A 485 -17.75 -3.69 -6.57
CA VAL A 485 -17.17 -2.73 -7.55
C VAL A 485 -18.17 -1.70 -8.09
N ALA A 486 -19.43 -1.68 -7.64
CA ALA A 486 -20.48 -0.81 -8.19
C ALA A 486 -20.19 0.69 -8.02
N ALA A 487 -19.50 1.08 -6.95
CA ALA A 487 -19.19 2.48 -6.63
C ALA A 487 -17.81 2.95 -7.10
N THR A 488 -17.04 2.11 -7.81
CA THR A 488 -15.71 2.46 -8.33
C THR A 488 -15.83 3.51 -9.44
N THR A 489 -15.14 4.63 -9.25
CA THR A 489 -14.96 5.75 -10.19
C THR A 489 -13.63 6.45 -9.86
N ASP A 490 -13.05 7.20 -10.81
CA ASP A 490 -11.72 7.84 -10.67
C ASP A 490 -11.51 8.66 -9.37
N ASP A 491 -12.55 9.32 -8.84
CA ASP A 491 -12.46 10.18 -7.65
C ASP A 491 -13.15 9.62 -6.39
N SER A 492 -13.44 8.31 -6.35
CA SER A 492 -14.21 7.68 -5.26
C SER A 492 -13.39 6.59 -4.56
N THR A 493 -13.37 6.62 -3.23
CA THR A 493 -12.76 5.58 -2.38
C THR A 493 -13.85 4.83 -1.58
N PRO A 494 -14.72 4.04 -2.25
CA PRO A 494 -15.86 3.42 -1.59
C PRO A 494 -15.40 2.33 -0.61
N GLY A 495 -15.94 2.34 0.60
CA GLY A 495 -15.59 1.33 1.61
C GLY A 495 -15.92 -0.11 1.18
N GLN A 496 -16.91 -0.27 0.29
CA GLN A 496 -17.46 -1.55 -0.14
C GLN A 496 -16.56 -2.36 -1.09
N PHE A 497 -15.47 -1.78 -1.61
CA PHE A 497 -14.58 -2.47 -2.54
C PHE A 497 -14.03 -3.77 -1.92
N PRO A 498 -14.09 -4.91 -2.61
CA PRO A 498 -13.76 -6.20 -2.01
C PRO A 498 -12.26 -6.50 -2.12
N GLN A 499 -11.65 -6.91 -1.01
CA GLN A 499 -10.41 -7.67 -0.97
C GLN A 499 -10.78 -9.16 -0.83
N VAL A 500 -10.05 -10.06 -1.50
CA VAL A 500 -10.51 -11.44 -1.72
C VAL A 500 -9.41 -12.48 -1.52
N GLY A 501 -9.82 -13.68 -1.12
CA GLY A 501 -8.96 -14.87 -0.96
C GLY A 501 -9.67 -16.11 -1.50
N GLY A 502 -8.94 -17.04 -2.13
CA GLY A 502 -9.53 -18.18 -2.86
C GLY A 502 -10.40 -17.77 -4.06
N LEU A 503 -10.33 -16.50 -4.47
CA LEU A 503 -11.11 -15.91 -5.55
C LEU A 503 -10.25 -14.90 -6.31
N ALA A 504 -10.40 -14.86 -7.64
CA ALA A 504 -9.85 -13.80 -8.49
C ALA A 504 -10.95 -13.29 -9.43
N PHE A 505 -10.94 -11.99 -9.77
CA PHE A 505 -11.90 -11.43 -10.71
C PHE A 505 -11.34 -10.22 -11.49
N SER A 506 -11.93 -9.96 -12.65
CA SER A 506 -11.66 -8.74 -13.43
C SER A 506 -12.95 -7.95 -13.62
N PHE A 507 -12.85 -6.62 -13.61
CA PHE A 507 -14.00 -5.75 -13.78
C PHE A 507 -13.70 -4.55 -14.68
N ASP A 508 -14.74 -4.03 -15.34
CA ASP A 508 -14.74 -2.80 -16.13
C ASP A 508 -15.69 -1.79 -15.46
N ALA A 509 -15.10 -0.80 -14.77
CA ALA A 509 -15.85 0.24 -14.05
C ALA A 509 -16.71 1.12 -14.97
N THR A 510 -16.47 1.10 -16.28
CA THR A 510 -17.26 1.88 -17.26
C THR A 510 -18.60 1.24 -17.60
N GLN A 511 -18.80 -0.05 -17.25
CA GLN A 511 -20.05 -0.78 -17.49
C GLN A 511 -21.12 -0.46 -16.43
N GLN A 512 -22.34 -0.92 -16.71
CA GLN A 512 -23.50 -0.73 -15.83
C GLN A 512 -23.26 -1.35 -14.46
N ALA A 513 -23.38 -0.55 -13.40
CA ALA A 513 -23.33 -1.02 -12.02
C ALA A 513 -24.63 -1.72 -11.62
N ILE A 514 -24.51 -2.75 -10.78
CA ILE A 514 -25.67 -3.41 -10.15
C ILE A 514 -26.35 -2.47 -9.15
N GLU A 515 -27.67 -2.58 -9.02
CA GLU A 515 -28.44 -1.88 -7.97
C GLU A 515 -29.41 -2.86 -7.28
N PHE A 516 -29.46 -2.78 -5.95
CA PHE A 516 -30.36 -3.57 -5.12
C PHE A 516 -31.45 -2.71 -4.48
N ASP A 517 -32.62 -3.32 -4.23
CA ASP A 517 -33.59 -2.86 -3.26
C ASP A 517 -33.95 -3.98 -2.27
N ASP A 518 -34.89 -3.72 -1.35
CA ASP A 518 -35.37 -4.68 -0.35
C ASP A 518 -35.97 -5.97 -0.95
N THR A 519 -36.17 -6.03 -2.26
CA THR A 519 -36.77 -7.16 -2.98
C THR A 519 -35.80 -7.91 -3.89
N GLY A 520 -34.56 -7.43 -4.04
CA GLY A 520 -33.49 -8.06 -4.83
C GLY A 520 -32.86 -7.10 -5.84
N VAL A 521 -32.33 -7.66 -6.93
CA VAL A 521 -31.71 -6.88 -8.02
C VAL A 521 -32.78 -6.08 -8.76
N VAL A 522 -32.57 -4.76 -8.88
CA VAL A 522 -33.41 -3.84 -9.64
C VAL A 522 -32.77 -3.48 -10.98
N THR A 523 -31.44 -3.40 -10.98
CA THR A 523 -30.61 -3.16 -12.16
C THR A 523 -29.50 -4.22 -12.17
N ASP A 524 -29.42 -5.01 -13.23
CA ASP A 524 -28.37 -6.03 -13.38
C ASP A 524 -26.99 -5.35 -13.56
N GLY A 525 -25.96 -5.94 -12.95
CA GLY A 525 -24.57 -5.50 -13.10
C GLY A 525 -23.89 -6.11 -14.32
N GLU A 526 -23.06 -5.32 -14.98
CA GLU A 526 -22.24 -5.71 -16.14
C GLU A 526 -20.74 -5.42 -15.92
N ARG A 527 -20.33 -5.00 -14.72
CA ARG A 527 -18.94 -4.60 -14.44
C ARG A 527 -18.02 -5.80 -14.32
N VAL A 528 -18.43 -6.88 -13.68
CA VAL A 528 -17.61 -8.09 -13.55
C VAL A 528 -17.54 -8.78 -14.90
N ARG A 529 -16.33 -8.89 -15.44
CA ARG A 529 -16.07 -9.49 -16.76
C ARG A 529 -15.57 -10.93 -16.66
N SER A 530 -14.86 -11.25 -15.59
CA SER A 530 -14.46 -12.62 -15.28
C SER A 530 -14.34 -12.82 -13.78
N LEU A 531 -14.58 -14.04 -13.32
CA LEU A 531 -14.55 -14.41 -11.90
C LEU A 531 -14.22 -15.90 -11.82
N ALA A 532 -13.18 -16.24 -11.06
CA ALA A 532 -12.71 -17.60 -10.87
C ALA A 532 -12.43 -17.89 -9.39
N ILE A 533 -12.80 -19.09 -8.95
CA ILE A 533 -12.35 -19.65 -7.67
C ILE A 533 -10.99 -20.30 -7.92
N VAL A 534 -10.03 -19.99 -7.04
CA VAL A 534 -8.66 -20.49 -7.14
C VAL A 534 -8.32 -21.38 -5.94
N ASP A 535 -7.44 -22.36 -6.17
CA ASP A 535 -6.95 -23.25 -5.11
C ASP A 535 -5.81 -22.62 -4.28
N GLU A 536 -5.28 -23.38 -3.32
CA GLU A 536 -4.17 -22.95 -2.45
C GLU A 536 -2.87 -22.60 -3.19
N ASN A 537 -2.72 -23.04 -4.44
CA ASN A 537 -1.58 -22.75 -5.30
C ASN A 537 -1.87 -21.61 -6.29
N GLY A 538 -3.06 -21.01 -6.23
CA GLY A 538 -3.51 -19.98 -7.15
C GLY A 538 -4.02 -20.52 -8.50
N ALA A 539 -4.16 -21.84 -8.66
CA ALA A 539 -4.66 -22.43 -9.89
C ALA A 539 -6.20 -22.31 -9.97
N ILE A 540 -6.73 -22.06 -11.17
CA ILE A 540 -8.18 -21.97 -11.40
C ILE A 540 -8.84 -23.32 -11.12
N ALA A 541 -9.71 -23.36 -10.11
CA ALA A 541 -10.47 -24.54 -9.71
C ALA A 541 -11.91 -24.52 -10.28
N ASP A 542 -12.52 -23.34 -10.43
CA ASP A 542 -13.84 -23.16 -11.02
C ASP A 542 -13.95 -21.77 -11.68
N VAL A 543 -14.32 -21.72 -12.96
CA VAL A 543 -14.65 -20.45 -13.64
C VAL A 543 -16.14 -20.18 -13.44
N VAL A 544 -16.43 -19.09 -12.75
CA VAL A 544 -17.79 -18.67 -12.41
C VAL A 544 -18.34 -17.71 -13.45
N VAL A 545 -17.53 -16.74 -13.88
CA VAL A 545 -17.90 -15.75 -14.89
C VAL A 545 -16.84 -15.71 -15.98
N SER A 546 -17.27 -15.72 -17.24
CA SER A 546 -16.44 -15.44 -18.42
C SER A 546 -17.20 -14.51 -19.37
N ASP A 547 -16.53 -13.48 -19.87
CA ASP A 547 -17.12 -12.41 -20.69
C ASP A 547 -18.39 -11.75 -20.08
N GLY A 548 -18.48 -11.70 -18.75
CA GLY A 548 -19.61 -11.16 -17.99
C GLY A 548 -20.80 -12.12 -17.86
N GLU A 549 -20.71 -13.32 -18.41
CA GLU A 549 -21.76 -14.35 -18.35
C GLU A 549 -21.36 -15.46 -17.38
N ILE A 550 -22.36 -16.05 -16.71
CA ILE A 550 -22.14 -17.20 -15.82
C ILE A 550 -21.73 -18.42 -16.65
N VAL A 551 -20.65 -19.08 -16.24
CA VAL A 551 -20.20 -20.35 -16.81
C VAL A 551 -20.75 -21.49 -15.96
N GLY A 552 -21.32 -22.52 -16.59
CA GLY A 552 -21.84 -23.70 -15.91
C GLY A 552 -23.24 -23.52 -15.30
N ASP A 553 -23.50 -24.23 -14.19
CA ASP A 553 -24.78 -24.14 -13.47
C ASP A 553 -24.80 -22.90 -12.58
N ALA A 554 -25.75 -21.99 -12.80
CA ALA A 554 -25.90 -20.75 -12.05
C ALA A 554 -26.32 -20.99 -10.60
N ASP A 555 -27.00 -22.10 -10.32
CA ASP A 555 -27.50 -22.45 -8.99
C ASP A 555 -26.49 -23.28 -8.18
N ARG A 556 -25.26 -23.51 -8.69
CA ARG A 556 -24.25 -24.29 -7.95
C ARG A 556 -23.83 -23.55 -6.69
N GLU A 557 -23.80 -24.28 -5.58
CA GLU A 557 -23.51 -23.75 -4.25
C GLU A 557 -22.01 -23.55 -4.04
N ILE A 558 -21.65 -22.41 -3.47
CA ILE A 558 -20.30 -21.98 -3.14
C ILE A 558 -20.31 -21.59 -1.66
N ARG A 559 -19.46 -22.24 -0.87
CA ARG A 559 -19.30 -21.94 0.55
C ARG A 559 -18.19 -20.90 0.74
N LEU A 560 -18.52 -19.80 1.40
CA LEU A 560 -17.60 -18.67 1.60
C LEU A 560 -17.56 -18.22 3.05
N VAL A 561 -16.49 -17.50 3.40
CA VAL A 561 -16.34 -16.73 4.63
C VAL A 561 -16.32 -15.24 4.32
N THR A 562 -16.88 -14.45 5.22
CA THR A 562 -16.90 -13.00 5.13
C THR A 562 -16.90 -12.37 6.52
N LEU A 563 -16.76 -11.05 6.62
CA LEU A 563 -16.89 -10.36 7.91
C LEU A 563 -18.36 -10.34 8.36
N GLY A 564 -18.62 -10.53 9.65
CA GLY A 564 -19.96 -10.50 10.24
C GLY A 564 -20.69 -9.18 10.03
N PHE A 565 -19.95 -8.07 9.94
CA PHE A 565 -20.45 -6.76 9.54
C PHE A 565 -21.08 -6.77 8.15
N ILE A 566 -20.37 -7.24 7.12
CA ILE A 566 -20.90 -7.28 5.75
C ILE A 566 -21.89 -8.45 5.55
N ALA A 567 -21.73 -9.58 6.24
CA ALA A 567 -22.77 -10.62 6.32
C ALA A 567 -24.11 -10.09 6.87
N GLY A 568 -24.05 -9.06 7.72
CA GLY A 568 -25.21 -8.34 8.26
C GLY A 568 -25.76 -7.23 7.35
N GLY A 569 -25.14 -6.98 6.19
CA GLY A 569 -25.50 -5.91 5.26
C GLY A 569 -24.71 -4.61 5.43
N GLY A 570 -23.60 -4.63 6.17
CA GLY A 570 -22.62 -3.54 6.21
C GLY A 570 -22.12 -3.18 4.80
N ASP A 571 -21.81 -1.90 4.59
CA ASP A 571 -21.47 -1.34 3.25
C ASP A 571 -22.49 -1.72 2.15
N SER A 572 -23.75 -1.90 2.55
CA SER A 572 -24.87 -2.28 1.69
C SER A 572 -24.69 -3.62 0.96
N TYR A 573 -23.80 -4.50 1.45
CA TYR A 573 -23.64 -5.82 0.86
C TYR A 573 -24.95 -6.63 0.90
N PRO A 574 -25.31 -7.33 -0.18
CA PRO A 574 -26.62 -7.98 -0.31
C PRO A 574 -26.70 -9.35 0.39
N PHE A 575 -25.75 -9.72 1.25
CA PHE A 575 -25.76 -11.00 1.98
C PHE A 575 -27.09 -11.30 2.71
N PRO A 576 -27.78 -10.34 3.34
CA PRO A 576 -29.09 -10.61 3.94
C PRO A 576 -30.19 -11.00 2.94
N LEU A 577 -30.00 -10.71 1.65
CA LEU A 577 -30.92 -11.06 0.56
C LEU A 577 -30.52 -12.36 -0.15
N LEU A 578 -29.21 -12.59 -0.34
CA LEU A 578 -28.68 -13.65 -1.20
C LEU A 578 -28.04 -14.83 -0.42
N GLY A 579 -27.51 -14.60 0.78
CA GLY A 579 -26.77 -15.61 1.53
C GLY A 579 -27.66 -16.52 2.36
N GLU A 580 -27.47 -17.83 2.23
CA GLU A 580 -28.13 -18.85 3.05
C GLU A 580 -27.14 -19.55 4.01
N ASP A 581 -27.66 -20.38 4.91
CA ASP A 581 -26.88 -21.22 5.84
C ASP A 581 -25.78 -20.47 6.61
N ARG A 582 -26.12 -19.25 7.07
CA ARG A 582 -25.22 -18.40 7.85
C ARG A 582 -24.81 -19.07 9.16
N VAL A 583 -23.50 -19.13 9.40
CA VAL A 583 -22.89 -19.55 10.68
C VAL A 583 -21.94 -18.46 11.15
N ASP A 584 -22.23 -17.83 12.28
CA ASP A 584 -21.34 -16.85 12.91
C ASP A 584 -20.31 -17.60 13.74
N LEU A 585 -19.04 -17.56 13.34
CA LEU A 585 -18.00 -18.41 13.93
C LEU A 585 -17.66 -18.03 15.37
N ALA A 586 -17.89 -16.77 15.76
CA ALA A 586 -17.75 -16.31 17.14
C ALA A 586 -18.69 -17.01 18.12
N ASP A 587 -19.83 -17.55 17.65
CA ASP A 587 -20.78 -18.34 18.46
C ASP A 587 -20.43 -19.83 18.52
N GLU A 588 -19.48 -20.28 17.70
CA GLU A 588 -19.08 -21.68 17.59
C GLU A 588 -17.89 -22.02 18.49
N SER A 589 -17.80 -23.28 18.91
CA SER A 589 -16.65 -23.74 19.67
C SER A 589 -15.45 -23.95 18.75
N LEU A 590 -14.27 -23.45 19.13
CA LEU A 590 -13.02 -23.72 18.43
C LEU A 590 -12.86 -25.22 18.10
N PRO A 591 -12.67 -25.59 16.83
CA PRO A 591 -12.50 -26.98 16.41
C PRO A 591 -11.31 -27.67 17.09
N SER A 592 -11.41 -28.98 17.28
CA SER A 592 -10.34 -29.75 17.91
C SER A 592 -9.11 -29.82 17.01
N GLY A 593 -8.04 -29.13 17.40
CA GLY A 593 -6.77 -29.12 16.64
C GLY A 593 -6.61 -27.91 15.73
N ALA A 594 -7.57 -26.99 15.75
CA ALA A 594 -7.45 -25.65 15.18
C ALA A 594 -6.29 -24.88 15.82
N THR A 595 -5.74 -23.95 15.06
CA THR A 595 -4.68 -23.04 15.50
C THR A 595 -5.26 -22.06 16.54
N ASN A 596 -4.48 -21.71 17.56
CA ASN A 596 -4.92 -20.88 18.70
C ASN A 596 -3.71 -20.32 19.47
N ASN A 597 -2.80 -19.69 18.74
CA ASN A 597 -1.61 -19.01 19.25
C ASN A 597 -1.92 -17.58 19.70
N ALA A 598 -2.86 -16.90 19.05
CA ALA A 598 -3.34 -15.57 19.40
C ALA A 598 -4.21 -15.62 20.67
N ASN A 599 -3.87 -14.80 21.66
CA ASN A 599 -4.55 -14.78 22.96
C ASN A 599 -5.02 -13.38 23.38
N PHE A 600 -4.87 -12.39 22.49
CA PHE A 600 -5.22 -11.00 22.75
C PHE A 600 -6.62 -10.63 22.24
N THR A 601 -7.22 -11.47 21.40
CA THR A 601 -8.53 -11.27 20.78
C THR A 601 -9.38 -12.55 20.92
N ASN A 602 -10.67 -12.45 20.59
CA ASN A 602 -11.57 -13.61 20.53
C ASN A 602 -11.29 -14.43 19.26
N ASN A 603 -11.43 -15.74 19.38
CA ASN A 603 -11.31 -16.67 18.26
C ASN A 603 -12.29 -16.33 17.12
N ALA A 604 -11.85 -16.60 15.88
CA ALA A 604 -12.62 -16.37 14.65
C ALA A 604 -13.05 -14.91 14.45
N THR A 605 -12.19 -13.98 14.85
CA THR A 605 -12.21 -12.57 14.44
C THR A 605 -11.14 -12.32 13.37
N GLU A 606 -11.20 -11.20 12.66
CA GLU A 606 -10.17 -10.88 11.65
C GLU A 606 -8.76 -10.65 12.23
N GLN A 607 -8.64 -10.12 13.46
CA GLN A 607 -7.33 -10.01 14.12
C GLN A 607 -6.79 -11.39 14.53
N ASP A 608 -7.67 -12.26 15.02
CA ASP A 608 -7.33 -13.65 15.36
C ASP A 608 -6.86 -14.37 14.10
N ALA A 609 -7.63 -14.27 13.02
CA ALA A 609 -7.31 -14.92 11.76
C ALA A 609 -5.96 -14.49 11.20
N LEU A 610 -5.69 -13.18 11.14
CA LEU A 610 -4.38 -12.70 10.68
C LEU A 610 -3.25 -13.19 11.58
N ALA A 611 -3.39 -13.10 12.91
CA ALA A 611 -2.37 -13.52 13.86
C ALA A 611 -2.06 -15.03 13.76
N GLU A 612 -3.09 -15.87 13.68
CA GLU A 612 -2.93 -17.31 13.53
C GLU A 612 -2.29 -17.65 12.18
N TYR A 613 -2.77 -17.06 11.09
CA TYR A 613 -2.26 -17.29 9.74
C TYR A 613 -0.78 -16.91 9.63
N LEU A 614 -0.40 -15.74 10.14
CA LEU A 614 1.00 -15.31 10.21
C LEU A 614 1.85 -16.29 11.04
N SER A 615 1.35 -16.74 12.20
CA SER A 615 2.13 -17.63 13.08
C SER A 615 2.41 -18.99 12.47
N VAL A 616 1.55 -19.45 11.57
CA VAL A 616 1.67 -20.74 10.88
C VAL A 616 2.51 -20.62 9.61
N ASN A 617 2.25 -19.59 8.79
CA ASN A 617 2.81 -19.49 7.44
C ASN A 617 4.07 -18.62 7.37
N PHE A 618 4.19 -17.63 8.26
CA PHE A 618 5.26 -16.63 8.27
C PHE A 618 5.78 -16.37 9.70
N PRO A 619 6.26 -17.39 10.44
CA PRO A 619 6.53 -17.25 11.86
C PRO A 619 7.62 -16.21 12.17
N GLU A 620 7.58 -15.64 13.37
CA GLU A 620 8.46 -14.55 13.87
C GLU A 620 9.96 -14.71 13.54
N ASN A 621 10.49 -15.94 13.67
CA ASN A 621 11.90 -16.28 13.42
C ASN A 621 12.05 -17.24 12.23
N GLY A 622 11.03 -17.27 11.37
CA GLY A 622 10.83 -18.22 10.30
C GLY A 622 11.59 -17.91 9.02
N ASN A 623 11.78 -18.95 8.22
CA ASN A 623 11.92 -18.83 6.77
C ASN A 623 10.86 -19.79 6.19
N PRO A 624 9.82 -19.27 5.50
CA PRO A 624 9.77 -17.94 4.89
C PRO A 624 9.17 -16.84 5.79
N SER A 625 9.57 -15.59 5.53
CA SER A 625 8.82 -14.37 5.88
C SER A 625 7.88 -14.03 4.72
N PHE A 626 6.81 -13.27 4.98
CA PHE A 626 5.95 -12.80 3.89
C PHE A 626 6.77 -11.85 3.00
N SER A 627 6.77 -12.10 1.69
CA SER A 627 7.68 -11.40 0.75
C SER A 627 7.01 -10.96 -0.55
N ASN A 628 5.69 -11.10 -0.66
CA ASN A 628 4.93 -10.63 -1.81
C ASN A 628 4.74 -9.10 -1.70
N ALA A 629 5.55 -8.36 -2.43
CA ALA A 629 5.46 -6.90 -2.49
C ALA A 629 4.11 -6.47 -3.10
N ASP A 630 3.64 -5.30 -2.68
CA ASP A 630 2.50 -4.64 -3.32
C ASP A 630 2.87 -4.24 -4.76
N THR A 631 1.89 -4.30 -5.66
CA THR A 631 2.08 -4.00 -7.08
C THR A 631 1.15 -2.88 -7.53
N PRO A 632 1.53 -2.09 -8.55
CA PRO A 632 0.61 -1.11 -9.11
C PRO A 632 -0.55 -1.80 -9.87
N PRO A 633 -1.70 -1.13 -10.07
CA PRO A 633 -2.89 -1.70 -10.70
C PRO A 633 -2.70 -2.38 -12.06
N GLU A 634 -1.70 -1.97 -12.83
CA GLU A 634 -1.36 -2.60 -14.12
C GLU A 634 -0.79 -4.01 -13.96
N GLN A 635 -0.38 -4.39 -12.75
CA GLN A 635 0.24 -5.67 -12.41
C GLN A 635 -0.62 -6.54 -11.49
N ASP A 636 -1.75 -6.04 -10.98
CA ASP A 636 -2.70 -6.79 -10.15
C ASP A 636 -3.13 -8.13 -10.79
N GLU A 637 -3.04 -9.24 -10.05
CA GLU A 637 -3.31 -10.59 -10.57
C GLU A 637 -4.60 -11.19 -10.03
N ARG A 638 -5.04 -10.78 -8.84
CA ARG A 638 -6.24 -11.29 -8.16
C ARG A 638 -7.45 -10.39 -8.39
N ILE A 639 -7.26 -9.07 -8.44
CA ILE A 639 -8.34 -8.08 -8.64
C ILE A 639 -7.96 -7.14 -9.79
N GLN A 640 -8.45 -7.42 -10.99
CA GLN A 640 -8.01 -6.70 -12.18
C GLN A 640 -9.01 -5.63 -12.64
N ASN A 641 -8.57 -4.38 -12.70
CA ASN A 641 -9.33 -3.30 -13.33
C ASN A 641 -8.99 -3.18 -14.82
N LEU A 642 -9.96 -3.48 -15.68
CA LEU A 642 -9.81 -3.47 -17.15
C LEU A 642 -9.70 -2.07 -17.75
N SER A 643 -9.80 -1.03 -16.93
CA SER A 643 -9.49 0.34 -17.35
C SER A 643 -7.97 0.57 -17.47
N VAL A 644 -7.16 -0.22 -16.76
CA VAL A 644 -5.69 -0.13 -16.73
C VAL A 644 -4.99 -1.39 -17.25
N ARG A 645 -5.67 -2.55 -17.25
CA ARG A 645 -5.22 -3.80 -17.88
C ARG A 645 -6.04 -4.17 -19.12
N GLN A 646 -5.54 -5.07 -19.95
CA GLN A 646 -6.22 -5.52 -21.19
C GLN A 646 -6.55 -7.02 -21.19
N ASP A 647 -6.05 -7.75 -20.20
CA ASP A 647 -6.30 -9.16 -19.95
C ASP A 647 -7.19 -9.36 -18.72
N THR A 648 -7.69 -10.58 -18.55
CA THR A 648 -8.55 -10.96 -17.43
C THR A 648 -7.89 -12.02 -16.55
N VAL A 649 -8.48 -12.29 -15.39
CA VAL A 649 -7.98 -13.31 -14.43
C VAL A 649 -8.08 -14.74 -14.95
N LEU A 650 -8.66 -14.95 -16.14
CA LEU A 650 -8.73 -16.27 -16.80
C LEU A 650 -7.53 -16.52 -17.71
N VAL A 651 -6.64 -15.55 -17.88
CA VAL A 651 -5.40 -15.71 -18.66
C VAL A 651 -4.27 -16.13 -17.72
N ILE A 652 -3.73 -17.32 -17.91
CA ILE A 652 -2.54 -17.80 -17.21
C ILE A 652 -1.32 -17.22 -17.92
N ARG A 653 -0.50 -16.45 -17.21
CA ARG A 653 0.62 -15.72 -17.81
C ARG A 653 1.92 -15.94 -17.02
N GLY A 654 3.00 -16.23 -17.74
CA GLY A 654 4.37 -16.22 -17.24
C GLY A 654 4.99 -14.82 -17.21
N GLY A 655 6.07 -14.69 -16.46
CA GLY A 655 6.92 -13.50 -16.43
C GLY A 655 7.93 -13.48 -17.58
N ASP A 656 9.01 -12.72 -17.40
CA ASP A 656 10.12 -12.67 -18.37
C ASP A 656 11.19 -13.76 -18.11
N ASP A 657 10.90 -14.72 -17.22
CA ASP A 657 11.79 -15.80 -16.78
C ASP A 657 11.34 -17.17 -17.34
N ASP A 658 12.13 -18.24 -17.13
CA ASP A 658 11.73 -19.59 -17.55
C ASP A 658 10.57 -20.13 -16.68
N ASP A 659 9.35 -20.20 -17.23
CA ASP A 659 8.14 -20.52 -16.47
C ASP A 659 7.62 -21.95 -16.66
N THR A 660 6.82 -22.40 -15.68
CA THR A 660 6.03 -23.64 -15.76
C THR A 660 4.57 -23.32 -15.50
N LEU A 661 3.80 -23.25 -16.59
CA LEU A 661 2.40 -22.89 -16.61
C LEU A 661 1.56 -24.14 -16.92
N VAL A 662 0.59 -24.42 -16.06
CA VAL A 662 -0.29 -25.58 -16.19
C VAL A 662 -1.73 -25.08 -16.08
N GLY A 663 -2.52 -25.39 -17.10
CA GLY A 663 -3.95 -25.14 -17.13
C GLY A 663 -4.73 -26.04 -16.18
N SER A 664 -6.03 -26.06 -16.42
CA SER A 664 -7.09 -26.69 -15.66
C SER A 664 -7.76 -27.77 -16.52
N ASP A 665 -8.94 -28.27 -16.14
CA ASP A 665 -9.66 -29.26 -16.96
C ASP A 665 -10.78 -28.58 -17.80
N ILE A 666 -10.62 -27.29 -18.11
CA ILE A 666 -11.50 -26.46 -18.96
C ILE A 666 -10.67 -25.67 -19.97
N ASP A 667 -11.32 -25.02 -20.94
CA ASP A 667 -10.67 -24.15 -21.94
C ASP A 667 -9.84 -23.02 -21.28
N ASP A 668 -8.53 -23.06 -21.46
CA ASP A 668 -7.57 -22.10 -20.90
C ASP A 668 -6.92 -21.21 -21.96
N THR A 669 -6.48 -20.02 -21.56
CA THR A 669 -5.54 -19.22 -22.34
C THR A 669 -4.24 -19.06 -21.55
N ILE A 670 -3.16 -19.67 -22.05
CA ILE A 670 -1.85 -19.72 -21.40
C ILE A 670 -0.82 -18.98 -22.25
N ILE A 671 -0.09 -18.03 -21.65
CA ILE A 671 0.90 -17.20 -22.32
C ILE A 671 2.23 -17.29 -21.57
N GLY A 672 3.27 -17.85 -22.20
CA GLY A 672 4.62 -18.00 -21.64
C GLY A 672 5.35 -16.68 -21.38
N ALA A 673 5.27 -15.75 -22.35
CA ALA A 673 5.97 -14.45 -22.36
C ALA A 673 7.44 -14.53 -22.83
N GLU A 674 8.41 -13.97 -22.11
CA GLU A 674 9.83 -14.15 -22.48
C GLU A 674 10.38 -15.29 -21.63
N GLY A 675 11.14 -16.24 -22.17
CA GLY A 675 11.62 -17.34 -21.33
C GLY A 675 11.98 -18.59 -22.11
N ASN A 676 12.09 -19.73 -21.44
CA ASN A 676 12.05 -21.05 -22.09
C ASN A 676 11.00 -21.86 -21.36
N ASP A 677 9.76 -21.69 -21.80
CA ASP A 677 8.62 -22.00 -20.97
C ASP A 677 8.14 -23.43 -21.15
N PHE A 678 7.46 -23.92 -20.13
CA PHE A 678 6.68 -25.14 -20.19
C PHE A 678 5.21 -24.79 -20.02
N LEU A 679 4.42 -24.98 -21.07
CA LEU A 679 2.98 -24.75 -21.08
C LEU A 679 2.25 -26.09 -21.24
N TYR A 680 1.29 -26.38 -20.38
CA TYR A 680 0.45 -27.57 -20.48
C TYR A 680 -1.03 -27.23 -20.26
N GLY A 681 -1.86 -27.35 -21.29
CA GLY A 681 -3.30 -27.02 -21.25
C GLY A 681 -4.13 -27.99 -20.40
N ARG A 682 -3.95 -29.30 -20.63
CA ARG A 682 -4.60 -30.47 -19.99
C ARG A 682 -5.89 -30.93 -20.68
N ASP A 683 -7.08 -30.60 -20.19
CA ASP A 683 -8.34 -30.99 -20.82
C ASP A 683 -9.08 -29.70 -21.16
N GLY A 684 -9.66 -29.57 -22.35
CA GLY A 684 -10.30 -28.32 -22.79
C GLY A 684 -9.88 -27.95 -24.20
N ASP A 685 -10.56 -27.00 -24.84
CA ASP A 685 -10.10 -26.42 -26.11
C ASP A 685 -9.18 -25.23 -25.80
N ASP A 686 -7.87 -25.49 -25.64
CA ASP A 686 -6.92 -24.52 -25.05
C ASP A 686 -6.23 -23.60 -26.08
N ILE A 687 -5.78 -22.43 -25.62
CA ILE A 687 -4.90 -21.52 -26.37
C ILE A 687 -3.56 -21.38 -25.64
N LEU A 688 -2.49 -21.87 -26.26
CA LEU A 688 -1.12 -21.80 -25.71
C LEU A 688 -0.22 -20.92 -26.59
N GLU A 689 0.35 -19.86 -26.02
CA GLU A 689 1.33 -18.98 -26.69
C GLU A 689 2.69 -19.01 -25.97
N GLY A 690 3.72 -19.60 -26.61
CA GLY A 690 5.09 -19.66 -26.08
C GLY A 690 5.81 -18.31 -26.10
N ARG A 691 5.61 -17.50 -27.16
CA ARG A 691 6.24 -16.17 -27.35
C ARG A 691 7.77 -16.31 -27.54
N PRO A 692 8.65 -15.32 -27.28
CA PRO A 692 10.09 -15.54 -27.48
C PRO A 692 10.71 -16.52 -26.47
N GLY A 693 11.31 -17.60 -26.97
CA GLY A 693 11.89 -18.60 -26.10
C GLY A 693 12.38 -19.89 -26.75
N PHE A 694 12.62 -20.93 -25.95
CA PHE A 694 12.69 -22.32 -26.43
C PHE A 694 11.62 -23.11 -25.70
N ASP A 695 10.40 -23.03 -26.20
CA ASP A 695 9.23 -23.36 -25.42
C ASP A 695 8.77 -24.79 -25.64
N ARG A 696 8.06 -25.31 -24.66
CA ARG A 696 7.47 -26.66 -24.69
C ARG A 696 5.98 -26.54 -24.42
N LEU A 697 5.20 -26.63 -25.48
CA LEU A 697 3.75 -26.51 -25.45
C LEU A 697 3.13 -27.90 -25.57
N PHE A 698 2.29 -28.24 -24.60
CA PHE A 698 1.48 -29.45 -24.59
C PHE A 698 0.02 -29.02 -24.51
N GLY A 699 -0.78 -29.26 -25.56
CA GLY A 699 -2.20 -28.92 -25.55
C GLY A 699 -2.93 -29.77 -24.51
N GLY A 700 -3.07 -31.06 -24.80
CA GLY A 700 -3.73 -32.00 -23.93
C GLY A 700 -4.85 -32.70 -24.69
N SER A 701 -5.99 -32.92 -24.04
CA SER A 701 -7.20 -33.44 -24.67
C SER A 701 -8.11 -32.27 -25.05
N GLY A 702 -8.64 -32.25 -26.27
CA GLY A 702 -9.53 -31.19 -26.75
C GLY A 702 -8.96 -30.56 -28.03
N ASN A 703 -9.62 -29.57 -28.60
CA ASN A 703 -9.19 -28.94 -29.85
C ASN A 703 -8.35 -27.71 -29.55
N ASP A 704 -7.04 -27.91 -29.49
CA ASP A 704 -6.11 -26.91 -28.97
C ASP A 704 -5.53 -26.02 -30.08
N THR A 705 -5.16 -24.79 -29.71
CA THR A 705 -4.39 -23.86 -30.54
C THR A 705 -3.05 -23.55 -29.89
N LEU A 706 -1.96 -24.06 -30.47
CA LEU A 706 -0.60 -23.88 -29.98
C LEU A 706 0.18 -22.95 -30.91
N ASN A 707 0.88 -21.97 -30.35
CA ASN A 707 1.77 -21.06 -31.05
C ASN A 707 3.12 -20.98 -30.33
N GLY A 708 4.17 -21.56 -30.92
CA GLY A 708 5.53 -21.59 -30.37
C GLY A 708 6.11 -20.17 -30.22
N GLY A 709 6.06 -19.38 -31.29
CA GLY A 709 6.50 -17.99 -31.25
C GLY A 709 7.88 -17.79 -31.87
N GLN A 710 8.81 -17.13 -31.17
CA GLN A 710 10.18 -16.97 -31.67
C GLN A 710 11.07 -17.93 -30.93
N GLY A 711 11.66 -18.91 -31.60
CA GLY A 711 12.30 -19.94 -30.79
C GLY A 711 12.74 -21.17 -31.54
N ARG A 712 12.89 -22.25 -30.78
CA ARG A 712 13.10 -23.59 -31.30
C ARG A 712 12.22 -24.47 -30.45
N ASP A 713 10.96 -24.47 -30.80
CA ASP A 713 9.90 -24.81 -29.88
C ASP A 713 9.49 -26.26 -30.10
N ARG A 714 8.83 -26.81 -29.09
CA ARG A 714 8.31 -28.17 -29.12
C ARG A 714 6.83 -28.13 -28.86
N LEU A 715 6.05 -28.48 -29.87
CA LEU A 715 4.59 -28.46 -29.81
C LEU A 715 4.10 -29.90 -29.86
N ASN A 716 3.32 -30.31 -28.87
CA ASN A 716 2.56 -31.56 -28.86
C ASN A 716 1.13 -31.22 -28.52
N SER A 717 0.25 -31.16 -29.51
CA SER A 717 -1.14 -30.76 -29.29
C SER A 717 -1.90 -31.84 -28.51
N GLY A 718 -1.81 -33.11 -28.90
CA GLY A 718 -2.40 -34.22 -28.14
C GLY A 718 -3.60 -34.83 -28.87
N PRO A 719 -4.58 -35.43 -28.15
CA PRO A 719 -5.85 -35.86 -28.74
C PRO A 719 -6.80 -34.69 -29.05
N GLY A 720 -7.20 -34.53 -30.31
CA GLY A 720 -8.23 -33.57 -30.73
C GLY A 720 -7.98 -33.05 -32.15
N ASP A 721 -8.83 -32.17 -32.67
CA ASP A 721 -8.61 -31.49 -33.95
C ASP A 721 -7.82 -30.19 -33.72
N ASP A 722 -6.48 -30.27 -33.72
CA ASP A 722 -5.65 -29.18 -33.21
C ASP A 722 -5.09 -28.24 -34.28
N VAL A 723 -4.66 -27.05 -33.86
CA VAL A 723 -3.95 -26.06 -34.68
C VAL A 723 -2.60 -25.74 -34.07
N MET A 724 -1.51 -26.00 -34.79
CA MET A 724 -0.14 -25.70 -34.37
C MET A 724 0.52 -24.68 -35.30
N THR A 725 1.22 -23.72 -34.71
CA THR A 725 2.05 -22.72 -35.40
C THR A 725 3.42 -22.73 -34.73
N GLY A 726 4.48 -23.09 -35.47
CA GLY A 726 5.83 -23.14 -34.92
C GLY A 726 6.38 -21.75 -34.66
N GLY A 727 6.21 -20.88 -35.64
CA GLY A 727 6.69 -19.52 -35.63
C GLY A 727 8.06 -19.38 -36.31
N ALA A 728 9.00 -18.71 -35.67
CA ALA A 728 10.31 -18.41 -36.25
C ALA A 728 11.38 -19.37 -35.72
N SER A 729 12.25 -19.80 -36.64
CA SER A 729 13.40 -20.71 -36.44
C SER A 729 13.07 -22.19 -36.57
N ILE A 730 13.58 -23.07 -35.70
CA ILE A 730 13.54 -24.53 -35.95
C ILE A 730 12.61 -25.17 -34.94
N ASP A 731 11.44 -25.57 -35.40
CA ASP A 731 10.39 -26.08 -34.52
C ASP A 731 10.17 -27.58 -34.71
N ARG A 732 9.60 -28.19 -33.66
CA ARG A 732 9.36 -29.62 -33.60
C ARG A 732 7.90 -29.88 -33.26
N PHE A 733 7.18 -30.37 -34.24
CA PHE A 733 5.79 -30.81 -34.10
C PHE A 733 5.77 -32.29 -33.72
N ILE A 734 5.29 -32.61 -32.54
CA ILE A 734 5.39 -33.93 -31.92
C ILE A 734 4.02 -34.60 -31.94
N PHE A 735 3.93 -35.74 -32.62
CA PHE A 735 2.73 -36.57 -32.64
C PHE A 735 2.93 -37.76 -31.70
N ASN A 736 2.50 -37.60 -30.44
CA ASN A 736 2.61 -38.62 -29.41
C ASN A 736 1.48 -38.53 -28.36
N THR A 737 0.59 -39.51 -28.36
CA THR A 737 -0.48 -39.65 -27.36
C THR A 737 -0.15 -40.64 -26.24
N ASN A 738 1.02 -41.28 -26.27
CA ASN A 738 1.39 -42.41 -25.41
C ASN A 738 0.39 -43.62 -25.45
N GLN A 739 -0.54 -43.60 -26.39
CA GLN A 739 -1.48 -44.67 -26.74
C GLN A 739 -1.35 -45.00 -28.22
N ALA A 740 -1.81 -46.18 -28.63
CA ALA A 740 -1.84 -46.54 -30.04
C ALA A 740 -2.83 -45.62 -30.78
N TYR A 741 -2.47 -45.22 -32.01
CA TYR A 741 -3.32 -44.39 -32.86
C TYR A 741 -4.70 -45.03 -33.01
N ASP A 742 -5.74 -44.26 -32.65
CA ASP A 742 -7.14 -44.54 -32.91
C ASP A 742 -7.72 -43.32 -33.62
N GLN A 743 -8.38 -43.51 -34.77
CA GLN A 743 -8.91 -42.39 -35.55
C GLN A 743 -10.03 -41.64 -34.82
N ASP A 744 -10.69 -42.29 -33.86
CA ASP A 744 -11.73 -41.64 -33.05
C ASP A 744 -11.12 -40.78 -31.91
N ASP A 745 -9.86 -41.03 -31.52
CA ASP A 745 -9.15 -40.32 -30.45
C ASP A 745 -8.01 -39.40 -30.99
N PHE A 746 -7.59 -39.58 -32.24
CA PHE A 746 -6.54 -38.82 -32.91
C PHE A 746 -7.21 -37.95 -33.97
N GLY A 747 -7.39 -36.66 -33.68
CA GLY A 747 -8.07 -35.76 -34.61
C GLY A 747 -7.21 -35.37 -35.81
N GLU A 748 -7.79 -34.50 -36.64
CA GLU A 748 -7.20 -34.02 -37.89
C GLU A 748 -6.48 -32.69 -37.67
N ASP A 749 -5.26 -32.75 -37.15
CA ASP A 749 -4.46 -31.57 -36.81
C ASP A 749 -4.11 -30.71 -38.02
N ARG A 750 -3.74 -29.45 -37.77
CA ARG A 750 -3.27 -28.52 -38.80
C ARG A 750 -2.01 -27.78 -38.35
N ILE A 751 -0.95 -27.85 -39.16
CA ILE A 751 0.25 -27.02 -38.99
C ILE A 751 0.19 -25.86 -39.97
N THR A 752 0.25 -24.63 -39.46
CA THR A 752 -0.10 -23.43 -40.25
C THR A 752 1.08 -22.83 -41.02
N ASP A 753 2.32 -23.09 -40.61
CA ASP A 753 3.51 -22.37 -41.07
C ASP A 753 4.77 -23.22 -41.32
N PHE A 754 4.62 -24.55 -41.44
CA PHE A 754 5.73 -25.49 -41.59
C PHE A 754 6.81 -25.07 -42.61
N ASP A 755 8.03 -24.78 -42.14
CA ASP A 755 9.20 -24.46 -42.96
C ASP A 755 10.06 -25.71 -43.22
N ILE A 756 10.09 -26.16 -44.47
CA ILE A 756 10.82 -27.36 -44.90
C ILE A 756 12.34 -27.29 -44.68
N GLU A 757 12.93 -26.10 -44.56
CA GLU A 757 14.38 -25.95 -44.34
C GLU A 757 14.75 -25.98 -42.85
N GLN A 758 13.77 -25.79 -41.95
CA GLN A 758 14.00 -25.62 -40.52
C GLN A 758 13.29 -26.68 -39.68
N ASP A 759 12.01 -26.93 -39.95
CA ASP A 759 11.12 -27.68 -39.08
C ASP A 759 11.16 -29.20 -39.28
N ILE A 760 10.79 -29.92 -38.21
CA ILE A 760 10.76 -31.38 -38.20
C ILE A 760 9.46 -31.88 -37.56
N ILE A 761 8.83 -32.85 -38.22
CA ILE A 761 7.73 -33.63 -37.65
C ILE A 761 8.29 -34.85 -36.92
N LEU A 762 7.97 -34.97 -35.64
CA LEU A 762 8.39 -36.06 -34.77
C LEU A 762 7.26 -37.08 -34.56
N ILE A 763 7.49 -38.32 -35.01
CA ILE A 763 6.50 -39.40 -34.99
C ILE A 763 6.86 -40.42 -33.90
N ASN A 764 5.94 -40.71 -32.98
CA ASN A 764 6.16 -41.72 -31.93
C ASN A 764 5.71 -43.12 -32.36
N ARG A 765 6.61 -44.11 -32.27
CA ARG A 765 6.31 -45.52 -32.65
C ARG A 765 5.29 -46.22 -31.75
N THR A 766 5.08 -45.70 -30.54
CA THR A 766 4.04 -46.19 -29.62
C THR A 766 2.65 -45.80 -30.11
N THR A 767 2.53 -44.62 -30.72
CA THR A 767 1.31 -44.14 -31.37
C THR A 767 1.14 -44.78 -32.74
N PHE A 768 2.15 -44.64 -33.61
CA PHE A 768 2.12 -45.15 -34.98
C PHE A 768 2.66 -46.59 -35.03
N THR A 769 1.91 -47.52 -34.44
CA THR A 769 2.33 -48.90 -34.16
C THR A 769 2.65 -49.78 -35.38
N ALA A 770 2.29 -49.36 -36.60
CA ALA A 770 2.68 -50.03 -37.84
C ALA A 770 4.14 -49.73 -38.24
N ILE A 771 4.80 -48.79 -37.57
CA ILE A 771 6.21 -48.46 -37.78
C ILE A 771 7.09 -49.35 -36.89
N ASP A 772 7.87 -50.22 -37.52
CA ASP A 772 8.77 -51.14 -36.85
C ASP A 772 10.09 -50.48 -36.42
N SER A 773 10.76 -51.10 -35.44
CA SER A 773 12.02 -50.56 -34.89
C SER A 773 13.16 -50.40 -35.92
N GLY A 774 13.10 -51.12 -37.04
CA GLY A 774 14.08 -51.12 -38.12
C GLY A 774 13.76 -50.16 -39.27
N ASP A 775 12.58 -49.52 -39.25
CA ASP A 775 12.13 -48.67 -40.34
C ASP A 775 12.86 -47.33 -40.35
N SER A 776 13.11 -46.82 -41.55
CA SER A 776 13.58 -45.46 -41.80
C SER A 776 12.54 -44.70 -42.62
N PHE A 777 12.47 -43.37 -42.49
CA PHE A 777 11.55 -42.58 -43.32
C PHE A 777 11.87 -42.69 -44.81
N GLU A 778 13.11 -42.97 -45.20
CA GLU A 778 13.46 -43.29 -46.61
C GLU A 778 12.68 -44.50 -47.16
N ASP A 779 12.31 -45.46 -46.29
CA ASP A 779 11.60 -46.67 -46.66
C ASP A 779 10.08 -46.53 -46.55
N ILE A 780 9.59 -45.80 -45.53
CA ILE A 780 8.17 -45.78 -45.16
C ILE A 780 7.42 -44.49 -45.55
N PHE A 781 8.10 -43.49 -46.08
CA PHE A 781 7.49 -42.25 -46.55
C PHE A 781 7.18 -42.30 -48.06
N ALA A 782 5.99 -41.84 -48.46
CA ALA A 782 5.64 -41.66 -49.86
C ALA A 782 4.80 -40.41 -50.12
N THR A 783 4.91 -39.85 -51.33
CA THR A 783 4.09 -38.72 -51.78
C THR A 783 3.04 -39.15 -52.81
N VAL A 784 1.86 -38.54 -52.77
CA VAL A 784 0.75 -38.70 -53.73
C VAL A 784 0.19 -37.33 -54.16
N THR A 785 -0.70 -37.31 -55.16
CA THR A 785 -1.36 -36.08 -55.66
C THR A 785 -2.86 -36.04 -55.37
N SER A 786 -3.40 -37.09 -54.77
CA SER A 786 -4.81 -37.17 -54.37
C SER A 786 -4.94 -38.04 -53.13
N ASP A 787 -5.85 -37.67 -52.24
CA ASP A 787 -6.22 -38.46 -51.05
C ASP A 787 -6.81 -39.84 -51.42
N ASN A 788 -7.03 -40.13 -52.70
CA ASN A 788 -7.52 -41.43 -53.16
C ASN A 788 -6.45 -42.26 -53.89
N ASP A 789 -5.23 -41.72 -54.07
CA ASP A 789 -4.15 -42.43 -54.71
C ASP A 789 -3.61 -43.56 -53.80
N ALA A 790 -3.09 -44.62 -54.42
CA ALA A 790 -2.41 -45.69 -53.69
C ALA A 790 -0.92 -45.36 -53.56
N ALA A 791 -0.38 -45.45 -52.33
CA ALA A 791 1.05 -45.32 -52.06
C ALA A 791 1.84 -46.61 -52.42
N THR A 792 3.17 -46.59 -52.26
CA THR A 792 4.02 -47.79 -52.42
C THR A 792 3.68 -48.87 -51.38
N GLU A 793 4.05 -50.13 -51.67
CA GLU A 793 3.70 -51.30 -50.83
C GLU A 793 4.11 -51.11 -49.36
N ASP A 794 5.26 -50.46 -49.13
CA ASP A 794 5.89 -50.29 -47.81
C ASP A 794 5.58 -48.92 -47.15
N ALA A 795 4.77 -48.05 -47.77
CA ALA A 795 4.52 -46.70 -47.25
C ALA A 795 3.53 -46.71 -46.07
N VAL A 796 3.99 -46.16 -44.94
CA VAL A 796 3.22 -46.01 -43.69
C VAL A 796 2.82 -44.54 -43.46
N ILE A 797 3.67 -43.59 -43.86
CA ILE A 797 3.36 -42.16 -43.83
C ILE A 797 3.22 -41.68 -45.28
N VAL A 798 2.07 -41.11 -45.61
CA VAL A 798 1.73 -40.72 -46.98
C VAL A 798 1.36 -39.23 -47.04
N TYR A 799 2.09 -38.46 -47.84
CA TYR A 799 1.87 -37.03 -48.02
C TYR A 799 1.17 -36.71 -49.34
N ASN A 800 0.06 -35.99 -49.31
CA ASN A 800 -0.57 -35.46 -50.51
C ASN A 800 -0.05 -34.04 -50.83
N THR A 801 0.66 -33.93 -51.95
CA THR A 801 1.31 -32.68 -52.38
C THR A 801 0.34 -31.62 -52.91
N ASP A 802 -0.92 -31.96 -53.18
CA ASP A 802 -1.90 -31.02 -53.74
C ASP A 802 -2.67 -30.26 -52.64
N ASN A 803 -2.82 -30.84 -51.45
CA ASN A 803 -3.57 -30.25 -50.33
C ASN A 803 -2.82 -30.21 -48.99
N GLY A 804 -1.68 -30.88 -48.86
CA GLY A 804 -0.88 -30.87 -47.64
C GLY A 804 -1.22 -31.96 -46.63
N ASN A 805 -2.13 -32.87 -46.96
CA ASN A 805 -2.59 -33.90 -46.02
C ASN A 805 -1.54 -34.99 -45.79
N LEU A 806 -1.29 -35.33 -44.53
CA LEU A 806 -0.48 -36.47 -44.10
C LEU A 806 -1.38 -37.56 -43.52
N PHE A 807 -1.25 -38.75 -44.10
CA PHE A 807 -2.02 -39.91 -43.71
C PHE A 807 -1.14 -40.98 -43.07
N TYR A 808 -1.70 -41.63 -42.06
CA TYR A 808 -1.12 -42.83 -41.45
C TYR A 808 -1.82 -44.09 -41.99
N ASN A 809 -1.05 -44.92 -42.69
CA ASN A 809 -1.52 -46.18 -43.26
C ASN A 809 -1.22 -47.36 -42.33
N GLN A 810 -2.21 -47.72 -41.51
CA GLN A 810 -2.09 -48.84 -40.56
C GLN A 810 -1.91 -50.23 -41.19
N ASN A 811 -2.29 -50.43 -42.46
CA ASN A 811 -2.46 -51.77 -43.02
C ASN A 811 -1.33 -52.24 -43.93
N GLY A 812 -0.54 -51.31 -44.52
CA GLY A 812 0.41 -51.65 -45.57
C GLY A 812 -0.26 -52.29 -46.81
N SER A 813 -0.03 -51.72 -47.99
CA SER A 813 -0.29 -52.35 -49.31
C SER A 813 -1.69 -52.65 -49.88
N ASP A 814 -2.85 -52.47 -49.24
CA ASP A 814 -4.14 -52.84 -49.90
C ASP A 814 -5.18 -51.70 -50.02
N ALA A 815 -5.22 -51.11 -51.23
CA ALA A 815 -6.32 -50.36 -51.87
C ALA A 815 -6.61 -48.89 -51.46
N GLY A 816 -5.76 -47.95 -51.88
CA GLY A 816 -5.98 -46.50 -51.69
C GLY A 816 -5.98 -46.11 -50.22
N LEU A 817 -6.03 -44.82 -49.88
CA LEU A 817 -6.14 -44.37 -48.47
C LEU A 817 -7.49 -44.75 -47.82
N GLY A 818 -8.21 -45.74 -48.32
CA GLY A 818 -9.57 -46.13 -47.93
C GLY A 818 -9.75 -46.71 -46.54
N ASN A 819 -8.72 -46.59 -45.67
CA ASN A 819 -8.71 -46.81 -44.22
C ASN A 819 -7.48 -46.13 -43.54
N GLY A 820 -6.77 -45.23 -44.24
CA GLY A 820 -5.66 -44.48 -43.64
C GLY A 820 -6.21 -43.28 -42.88
N GLY A 821 -5.82 -43.11 -41.62
CA GLY A 821 -6.27 -41.98 -40.82
C GLY A 821 -5.51 -40.72 -41.21
N LEU A 822 -6.22 -39.67 -41.62
CA LEU A 822 -5.65 -38.32 -41.68
C LEU A 822 -5.27 -37.95 -40.24
N PHE A 823 -4.05 -37.45 -40.04
CA PHE A 823 -3.59 -37.07 -38.70
C PHE A 823 -2.98 -35.67 -38.67
N VAL A 824 -2.58 -35.11 -39.81
CA VAL A 824 -2.21 -33.69 -39.90
C VAL A 824 -2.34 -33.16 -41.32
N THR A 825 -2.70 -31.90 -41.46
CA THR A 825 -2.65 -31.12 -42.69
C THR A 825 -1.60 -30.01 -42.57
N LEU A 826 -0.66 -29.96 -43.52
CA LEU A 826 0.31 -28.87 -43.63
C LEU A 826 -0.24 -27.77 -44.54
N ASP A 827 -0.52 -26.60 -44.00
CA ASP A 827 -1.05 -25.48 -44.77
C ASP A 827 -0.10 -25.11 -45.92
N ASN A 828 -0.68 -24.67 -47.05
CA ASN A 828 0.02 -24.33 -48.28
C ASN A 828 0.72 -25.48 -49.02
N ALA A 829 0.57 -26.73 -48.54
CA ALA A 829 1.13 -27.93 -49.16
C ALA A 829 2.63 -27.83 -49.50
N PRO A 830 3.52 -27.64 -48.50
CA PRO A 830 4.96 -27.53 -48.71
C PRO A 830 5.57 -28.80 -49.35
N VAL A 831 6.70 -28.64 -50.04
CA VAL A 831 7.39 -29.79 -50.66
C VAL A 831 8.21 -30.52 -49.60
N VAL A 832 7.60 -31.46 -48.89
CA VAL A 832 8.25 -32.27 -47.85
C VAL A 832 8.85 -33.56 -48.41
N ASP A 833 9.91 -34.04 -47.76
CA ASP A 833 10.52 -35.35 -47.99
C ASP A 833 10.83 -36.09 -46.68
N ALA A 834 11.52 -37.23 -46.78
CA ALA A 834 11.83 -38.07 -45.62
C ALA A 834 12.72 -37.38 -44.57
N ASP A 835 13.51 -36.36 -44.94
CA ASP A 835 14.39 -35.65 -44.01
C ASP A 835 13.60 -34.69 -43.09
N ASN A 836 12.36 -34.34 -43.46
CA ASN A 836 11.45 -33.54 -42.63
C ASN A 836 10.80 -34.34 -41.48
N PHE A 837 11.08 -35.65 -41.38
CA PHE A 837 10.52 -36.51 -40.35
C PHE A 837 11.61 -37.16 -39.51
N SER A 838 11.36 -37.30 -38.21
CA SER A 838 12.21 -38.09 -37.31
C SER A 838 11.36 -38.85 -36.30
N PHE A 839 11.91 -39.94 -35.78
CA PHE A 839 11.24 -40.69 -34.72
C PHE A 839 11.49 -40.04 -33.36
N VAL A 840 10.48 -40.06 -32.50
CA VAL A 840 10.60 -39.72 -31.07
C VAL A 840 10.28 -40.98 -30.24
N GLY A 841 11.13 -41.28 -29.25
CA GLY A 841 11.04 -42.52 -28.45
C GLY A 841 12.37 -43.22 -28.27
#